data_AF-A0A0K2RDN4-F1
#
_entry.id   AF-A0A0K2RDN4-F1
#
_cell.length_a   1.000
_cell.length_b   1.000
_cell.length_c   1.000
_cell.angle_alpha   90.00
_cell.angle_beta   90.00
_cell.angle_gamma   90.00
#
_symmetry.space_group_name_H-M   'P 1'
#
loop_
_entity.id
_entity.type
_entity.pdbx_description
1 polymer ?
#
loop_
_entity_poly.entity_id
_entity_poly.type
_entity_poly.pdbx_seq_one_letter_code
_entity_poly.pdbx_strand_id
1 'polypeptide(L)'
;MLYSKTTPEQKRLKLRDLLDSGTIAQFPGAFNPLSARLIEEKGFPGVYISGAVLANDLGLPDIGLTTLTEVATRAGQIARMTELPALVDADTGFGEPMNVARTIQELENAGLAGCHIEDQFNPKRCGHLDGKNVVDVDTAAKRIRAAADARRDPNFLIMARTDIRAVDGIQAAQERAKALVDAGADAIFPEAMKDLSEFQAIRDAVDVPILANMTEFGKSELFTVEQLQGVGVNMVIYPSPCSALPWGLQSVRWKRSRPLERRRRRWRTCSPVRASMTSWTTRPTTTSTRAFSTSRFLGSAGNWINQGMQAIRLFRSACRRTKEDSMVAVEIKKGLAGVVVDYTAISKVNPDTNSLLYRGYPVQELAAKCSFEEVAYLLWNGELPTPEELAEFTARERAGRALDPVVKQVIDALPTTSHPMDVCRTAASVLGARHPLAEVSTPEANMAKAIDLFAAMPAVVAYDQRRRRADGQTIEPVAPRDDLGYSANFLWMTFGEDPVDEVVKAFNVSMILYAEHSFNASTFTARVVTSTLSDLHSAVTAAIGALKGPLHGGANEAVMHTFEEIGIRTEESLDDAASRAKTWMEHALAQKKKVMGFGHRVYKHGDSRVPTMKAALDKMIAHYGRPEILGLYNGLEQAMDEAKAIKPNLDYPPDPPTTSWDSTLRPSPRCSSPAASPDGPHTSWSSSDQTP
;
A
#
# COMPACT_ATOMS: atom_id res chain seq x y z
N MET A 1 -22.04 -6.99 -27.78
CA MET A 1 -21.39 -7.51 -29.01
C MET A 1 -20.35 -8.53 -28.57
N LEU A 2 -20.34 -9.75 -29.13
CA LEU A 2 -19.55 -10.86 -28.57
C LEU A 2 -18.05 -10.77 -28.92
N TYR A 3 -17.67 -10.32 -30.12
CA TYR A 3 -16.28 -10.20 -30.60
C TYR A 3 -16.05 -8.91 -31.43
N SER A 4 -14.80 -8.65 -31.82
CA SER A 4 -14.39 -7.55 -32.72
C SER A 4 -15.08 -7.64 -34.09
N LYS A 5 -15.41 -6.49 -34.67
CA LYS A 5 -16.00 -6.36 -36.02
C LYS A 5 -14.96 -6.32 -37.14
N THR A 6 -13.75 -5.85 -36.84
CA THR A 6 -12.65 -5.73 -37.79
C THR A 6 -12.05 -7.11 -38.06
N THR A 7 -11.91 -7.49 -39.33
CA THR A 7 -11.34 -8.81 -39.68
C THR A 7 -9.83 -8.85 -39.39
N PRO A 8 -9.24 -10.03 -39.20
CA PRO A 8 -7.79 -10.16 -39.03
C PRO A 8 -6.96 -9.51 -40.15
N GLU A 9 -7.41 -9.61 -41.40
CA GLU A 9 -6.75 -9.02 -42.59
C GLU A 9 -6.73 -7.49 -42.50
N GLN A 10 -7.87 -6.89 -42.09
CA GLN A 10 -7.97 -5.45 -41.87
C GLN A 10 -7.05 -4.99 -40.72
N LYS A 11 -6.93 -5.79 -39.65
CA LYS A 11 -6.00 -5.49 -38.55
C LYS A 11 -4.54 -5.54 -39.00
N ARG A 12 -4.17 -6.50 -39.85
CA ARG A 12 -2.81 -6.59 -40.42
C ARG A 12 -2.47 -5.40 -41.31
N LEU A 13 -3.39 -4.99 -42.19
CA LEU A 13 -3.24 -3.77 -43.00
C LEU A 13 -3.05 -2.53 -42.12
N LYS A 14 -3.91 -2.37 -41.11
CA LYS A 14 -3.80 -1.27 -40.14
C LYS A 14 -2.45 -1.25 -39.42
N LEU A 15 -1.88 -2.41 -39.09
CA LEU A 15 -0.55 -2.49 -38.49
C LEU A 15 0.54 -1.97 -39.44
N ARG A 16 0.46 -2.28 -40.73
CA ARG A 16 1.40 -1.77 -41.75
C ARG A 16 1.29 -0.26 -41.88
N ASP A 17 0.08 0.27 -42.05
CA ASP A 17 -0.17 1.71 -42.14
C ASP A 17 0.36 2.47 -40.92
N LEU A 18 0.21 1.89 -39.71
CA LEU A 18 0.73 2.49 -38.48
C LEU A 18 2.26 2.61 -38.49
N LEU A 19 2.96 1.58 -38.96
CA LEU A 19 4.42 1.55 -39.00
C LEU A 19 5.01 2.47 -40.08
N ASP A 20 4.27 2.68 -41.17
CA ASP A 20 4.65 3.56 -42.28
C ASP A 20 4.26 5.03 -42.06
N SER A 21 3.45 5.32 -41.03
CA SER A 21 2.93 6.67 -40.74
C SER A 21 3.99 7.71 -40.37
N GLY A 22 5.24 7.29 -40.09
CA GLY A 22 6.30 8.15 -39.57
C GLY A 22 6.10 8.60 -38.11
N THR A 23 5.03 8.15 -37.45
CA THR A 23 4.77 8.42 -36.03
C THR A 23 4.98 7.14 -35.24
N ILE A 24 5.64 7.23 -34.09
CA ILE A 24 5.89 6.06 -33.24
C ILE A 24 4.57 5.51 -32.67
N ALA A 25 4.37 4.21 -32.84
CA ALA A 25 3.18 3.52 -32.37
C ALA A 25 3.40 2.89 -30.99
N GLN A 26 2.50 3.19 -30.03
CA GLN A 26 2.58 2.70 -28.66
C GLN A 26 1.70 1.46 -28.45
N PHE A 27 2.29 0.36 -27.99
CA PHE A 27 1.64 -0.94 -27.84
C PHE A 27 1.72 -1.42 -26.37
N PRO A 28 0.73 -1.09 -25.53
CA PRO A 28 0.68 -1.59 -24.17
C PRO A 28 0.42 -3.11 -24.11
N GLY A 29 0.95 -3.74 -23.06
CA GLY A 29 0.83 -5.16 -22.79
C GLY A 29 -0.57 -5.57 -22.36
N ALA A 30 -1.18 -6.48 -23.11
CA ALA A 30 -2.44 -7.16 -22.79
C ALA A 30 -2.14 -8.60 -22.36
N PHE A 31 -2.63 -9.00 -21.17
CA PHE A 31 -2.45 -10.35 -20.64
C PHE A 31 -3.74 -11.19 -20.68
N ASN A 32 -4.89 -10.53 -20.85
CA ASN A 32 -6.18 -11.18 -21.04
C ASN A 32 -7.10 -10.34 -21.94
N PRO A 33 -8.25 -10.89 -22.39
CA PRO A 33 -9.13 -10.17 -23.31
C PRO A 33 -9.73 -8.87 -22.75
N LEU A 34 -9.89 -8.76 -21.42
CA LEU A 34 -10.38 -7.55 -20.76
C LEU A 34 -9.35 -6.42 -20.87
N SER A 35 -8.06 -6.72 -20.64
CA SER A 35 -6.99 -5.74 -20.74
C SER A 35 -6.85 -5.17 -22.16
N ALA A 36 -7.07 -5.97 -23.20
CA ALA A 36 -7.07 -5.48 -24.58
C ALA A 36 -8.22 -4.50 -24.87
N ARG A 37 -9.42 -4.74 -24.35
CA ARG A 37 -10.55 -3.79 -24.44
C ARG A 37 -10.24 -2.47 -23.74
N LEU A 38 -9.61 -2.53 -22.56
CA LEU A 38 -9.20 -1.32 -21.84
C LEU A 38 -8.16 -0.52 -22.63
N ILE A 39 -7.18 -1.19 -23.25
CA ILE A 39 -6.17 -0.52 -24.10
C ILE A 39 -6.85 0.18 -25.28
N GLU A 40 -7.81 -0.48 -25.92
CA GLU A 40 -8.62 0.10 -27.01
C GLU A 40 -9.43 1.31 -26.54
N GLU A 41 -10.14 1.22 -25.42
CA GLU A 41 -10.92 2.33 -24.84
C GLU A 41 -10.06 3.54 -24.48
N LYS A 42 -8.77 3.32 -24.16
CA LYS A 42 -7.81 4.40 -23.90
C LYS A 42 -7.20 5.00 -25.17
N GLY A 43 -7.59 4.51 -26.35
CA GLY A 43 -7.20 5.10 -27.64
C GLY A 43 -5.79 4.75 -28.10
N PHE A 44 -5.22 3.65 -27.61
CA PHE A 44 -3.92 3.17 -28.11
C PHE A 44 -4.06 2.57 -29.52
N PRO A 45 -3.01 2.65 -30.35
CA PRO A 45 -3.06 2.17 -31.74
C PRO A 45 -2.96 0.64 -31.88
N GLY A 46 -2.46 -0.07 -30.86
CA GLY A 46 -2.23 -1.52 -30.92
C GLY A 46 -2.08 -2.16 -29.53
N VAL A 47 -2.09 -3.49 -29.50
CA VAL A 47 -1.87 -4.29 -28.27
C VAL A 47 -0.66 -5.20 -28.43
N TYR A 48 0.14 -5.31 -27.37
CA TYR A 48 1.25 -6.24 -27.29
C TYR A 48 0.91 -7.41 -26.37
N ILE A 49 1.27 -8.64 -26.75
CA ILE A 49 1.04 -9.84 -25.94
C ILE A 49 2.41 -10.39 -25.55
N SER A 50 2.79 -10.17 -24.28
CA SER A 50 4.12 -10.50 -23.76
C SER A 50 4.27 -11.98 -23.43
N GLY A 51 5.39 -12.59 -23.84
CA GLY A 51 5.73 -13.98 -23.50
C GLY A 51 5.87 -14.18 -22.00
N ALA A 52 6.58 -13.28 -21.31
CA ALA A 52 6.76 -13.34 -19.86
C ALA A 52 5.44 -13.25 -19.08
N VAL A 53 4.56 -12.34 -19.46
CA VAL A 53 3.27 -12.19 -18.78
C VAL A 53 2.34 -13.37 -19.07
N LEU A 54 2.38 -13.91 -20.30
CA LEU A 54 1.63 -15.10 -20.68
C LEU A 54 2.12 -16.33 -19.91
N ALA A 55 3.44 -16.54 -19.80
CA ALA A 55 4.00 -17.63 -19.00
C ALA A 55 3.58 -17.52 -17.53
N ASN A 56 3.65 -16.32 -16.96
CA ASN A 56 3.22 -16.05 -15.59
C ASN A 56 1.71 -16.29 -15.36
N ASP A 57 0.86 -15.99 -16.34
CA ASP A 57 -0.59 -16.29 -16.30
C ASP A 57 -0.85 -17.81 -16.20
N LEU A 58 0.06 -18.63 -16.74
CA LEU A 58 0.03 -20.08 -16.63
C LEU A 58 0.75 -20.62 -15.38
N GLY A 59 1.30 -19.74 -14.54
CA GLY A 59 2.12 -20.13 -13.38
C GLY A 59 3.48 -20.72 -13.78
N LEU A 60 3.96 -20.44 -14.99
CA LEU A 60 5.23 -20.92 -15.52
C LEU A 60 6.28 -19.80 -15.55
N PRO A 61 7.57 -20.11 -15.31
CA PRO A 61 8.64 -19.15 -15.52
C PRO A 61 8.90 -18.90 -17.02
N ASP A 62 9.30 -17.67 -17.36
CA ASP A 62 9.63 -17.23 -18.71
C ASP A 62 11.01 -17.76 -19.20
N ILE A 63 11.10 -19.07 -19.38
CA ILE A 63 12.31 -19.79 -19.81
C ILE A 63 12.04 -20.72 -21.01
N GLY A 64 11.00 -20.45 -21.78
CA GLY A 64 10.62 -21.24 -22.97
C GLY A 64 9.88 -22.54 -22.64
N LEU A 65 9.15 -22.60 -21.53
CA LEU A 65 8.28 -23.74 -21.18
C LEU A 65 6.90 -23.69 -21.85
N THR A 66 6.52 -22.51 -22.33
CA THR A 66 5.30 -22.28 -23.10
C THR A 66 5.33 -23.03 -24.42
N THR A 67 4.19 -23.60 -24.80
CA THR A 67 3.99 -24.27 -26.07
C THR A 67 3.30 -23.35 -27.08
N LEU A 68 3.48 -23.65 -28.38
CA LEU A 68 2.76 -22.95 -29.45
C LEU A 68 1.24 -22.96 -29.22
N THR A 69 0.68 -24.09 -28.77
CA THR A 69 -0.76 -24.21 -28.51
C THR A 69 -1.24 -23.25 -27.43
N GLU A 70 -0.49 -23.13 -26.32
CA GLU A 70 -0.82 -22.21 -25.22
C GLU A 70 -0.74 -20.76 -25.68
N VAL A 71 0.34 -20.39 -26.38
CA VAL A 71 0.57 -19.04 -26.88
C VAL A 71 -0.49 -18.66 -27.91
N ALA A 72 -0.72 -19.48 -28.94
CA ALA A 72 -1.72 -19.21 -29.98
C ALA A 72 -3.15 -19.14 -29.40
N THR A 73 -3.50 -20.03 -28.46
CA THR A 73 -4.82 -20.03 -27.83
C THR A 73 -5.06 -18.75 -27.04
N ARG A 74 -4.13 -18.38 -26.15
CA ARG A 74 -4.29 -17.18 -25.33
C ARG A 74 -4.23 -15.92 -26.19
N ALA A 75 -3.32 -15.85 -27.15
CA ALA A 75 -3.18 -14.69 -28.03
C ALA A 75 -4.42 -14.49 -28.92
N GLY A 76 -5.01 -15.57 -29.45
CA GLY A 76 -6.25 -15.49 -30.22
C GLY A 76 -7.47 -15.06 -29.39
N GLN A 77 -7.54 -15.46 -28.11
CA GLN A 77 -8.59 -14.97 -27.20
C GLN A 77 -8.50 -13.45 -26.97
N ILE A 78 -7.28 -12.90 -26.93
CA ILE A 78 -7.03 -11.47 -26.80
C ILE A 78 -7.35 -10.75 -28.12
N ALA A 79 -6.81 -11.22 -29.25
CA ALA A 79 -6.94 -10.58 -30.56
C ALA A 79 -8.39 -10.49 -31.05
N ARG A 80 -9.23 -11.51 -30.79
CA ARG A 80 -10.66 -11.49 -31.16
C ARG A 80 -11.48 -10.50 -30.34
N MET A 81 -10.96 -10.02 -29.22
CA MET A 81 -11.61 -9.11 -28.30
C MET A 81 -11.18 -7.66 -28.46
N THR A 82 -10.46 -7.27 -29.51
CA THR A 82 -10.14 -5.85 -29.76
C THR A 82 -10.19 -5.53 -31.24
N GLU A 83 -10.55 -4.30 -31.60
CA GLU A 83 -10.45 -3.77 -32.97
C GLU A 83 -9.01 -3.38 -33.35
N LEU A 84 -8.08 -3.43 -32.39
CA LEU A 84 -6.68 -3.08 -32.58
C LEU A 84 -5.86 -4.26 -33.17
N PRO A 85 -4.79 -3.98 -33.92
CA PRO A 85 -3.80 -4.98 -34.26
C PRO A 85 -3.10 -5.51 -33.01
N ALA A 86 -2.92 -6.84 -32.95
CA ALA A 86 -2.25 -7.53 -31.86
C ALA A 86 -0.92 -8.13 -32.32
N LEU A 87 0.17 -7.73 -31.65
CA LEU A 87 1.52 -8.26 -31.85
C LEU A 87 1.88 -9.18 -30.68
N VAL A 88 2.29 -10.41 -30.97
CA VAL A 88 2.61 -11.43 -29.94
C VAL A 88 4.09 -11.82 -29.92
N ASP A 89 4.60 -12.09 -28.73
CA ASP A 89 5.88 -12.77 -28.51
C ASP A 89 5.76 -14.26 -28.81
N ALA A 90 6.45 -14.73 -29.86
CA ALA A 90 6.44 -16.13 -30.26
C ALA A 90 7.67 -16.90 -29.76
N ASP A 91 8.34 -16.41 -28.72
CA ASP A 91 9.59 -16.97 -28.19
C ASP A 91 10.60 -17.21 -29.33
N THR A 92 11.20 -18.40 -29.40
CA THR A 92 12.14 -18.80 -30.46
C THR A 92 11.45 -19.42 -31.69
N GLY A 93 10.11 -19.36 -31.75
CA GLY A 93 9.30 -20.05 -32.77
C GLY A 93 9.06 -21.54 -32.48
N PHE A 94 9.21 -21.95 -31.22
CA PHE A 94 8.86 -23.27 -30.68
C PHE A 94 9.52 -24.48 -31.37
N GLY A 95 10.70 -24.31 -31.96
CA GLY A 95 11.51 -25.41 -32.51
C GLY A 95 12.43 -25.02 -33.66
N GLU A 96 12.60 -25.95 -34.59
CA GLU A 96 13.40 -25.80 -35.81
C GLU A 96 12.63 -25.04 -36.91
N PRO A 97 13.24 -24.68 -38.06
CA PRO A 97 12.58 -23.85 -39.08
C PRO A 97 11.17 -24.30 -39.50
N MET A 98 10.90 -25.61 -39.55
CA MET A 98 9.56 -26.13 -39.85
C MET A 98 8.54 -25.86 -38.73
N ASN A 99 8.98 -25.83 -37.47
CA ASN A 99 8.15 -25.41 -36.34
C ASN A 99 7.85 -23.91 -36.39
N VAL A 100 8.81 -23.11 -36.84
CA VAL A 100 8.61 -21.66 -37.05
C VAL A 100 7.58 -21.42 -38.16
N ALA A 101 7.70 -22.13 -39.28
CA ALA A 101 6.72 -22.10 -40.37
C ALA A 101 5.31 -22.43 -39.87
N ARG A 102 5.16 -23.50 -39.07
CA ARG A 102 3.90 -23.84 -38.43
C ARG A 102 3.40 -22.75 -37.49
N THR A 103 4.29 -22.14 -36.70
CA THR A 103 3.97 -21.06 -35.75
C THR A 103 3.30 -19.89 -36.48
N ILE A 104 3.84 -19.47 -37.62
CA ILE A 104 3.23 -18.38 -38.42
C ILE A 104 1.80 -18.74 -38.85
N GLN A 105 1.59 -19.95 -39.35
CA GLN A 105 0.25 -20.36 -39.80
C GLN A 105 -0.76 -20.44 -38.64
N GLU A 106 -0.35 -20.94 -37.47
CA GLU A 106 -1.22 -20.99 -36.28
C GLU A 106 -1.55 -19.59 -35.74
N LEU A 107 -0.58 -18.67 -35.73
CA LEU A 107 -0.80 -17.28 -35.29
C LEU A 107 -1.68 -16.50 -36.27
N GLU A 108 -1.53 -16.73 -37.59
CA GLU A 108 -2.46 -16.19 -38.58
C GLU A 108 -3.88 -16.73 -38.37
N ASN A 109 -4.04 -18.04 -38.14
CA ASN A 109 -5.35 -18.67 -37.88
C ASN A 109 -5.99 -18.12 -36.60
N ALA A 110 -5.19 -17.81 -35.57
CA ALA A 110 -5.64 -17.21 -34.32
C ALA A 110 -6.03 -15.72 -34.46
N GLY A 111 -5.82 -15.11 -35.62
CA GLY A 111 -6.25 -13.74 -35.93
C GLY A 111 -5.27 -12.64 -35.51
N LEU A 112 -4.00 -12.98 -35.32
CA LEU A 112 -2.96 -12.02 -34.93
C LEU A 112 -2.52 -11.15 -36.14
N ALA A 113 -2.04 -9.95 -35.83
CA ALA A 113 -1.54 -9.02 -36.84
C ALA A 113 -0.05 -9.21 -37.13
N GLY A 114 0.70 -9.76 -36.18
CA GLY A 114 2.09 -10.13 -36.36
C GLY A 114 2.65 -10.83 -35.12
N CYS A 115 3.92 -11.21 -35.21
CA CYS A 115 4.69 -11.70 -34.07
C CYS A 115 6.14 -11.25 -34.14
N HIS A 116 6.86 -11.41 -33.02
CA HIS A 116 8.32 -11.43 -33.05
C HIS A 116 8.90 -12.80 -32.68
N ILE A 117 10.05 -13.13 -33.28
CA ILE A 117 10.76 -14.40 -33.11
C ILE A 117 12.19 -14.11 -32.66
N GLU A 118 12.62 -14.75 -31.58
CA GLU A 118 13.92 -14.58 -30.92
C GLU A 118 15.03 -15.44 -31.55
N ASP A 119 16.25 -14.92 -31.55
CA ASP A 119 17.47 -15.63 -31.95
C ASP A 119 18.14 -16.43 -30.80
N GLN A 120 17.44 -16.68 -29.69
CA GLN A 120 17.96 -17.47 -28.57
C GLN A 120 17.94 -19.00 -28.83
N PHE A 121 18.78 -19.72 -28.09
CA PHE A 121 18.64 -21.18 -27.92
C PHE A 121 17.38 -21.51 -27.09
N ASN A 122 16.84 -22.71 -27.29
CA ASN A 122 15.77 -23.27 -26.45
C ASN A 122 16.37 -24.27 -25.44
N PRO A 123 16.11 -24.20 -24.11
CA PRO A 123 15.31 -23.19 -23.40
C PRO A 123 15.94 -21.79 -23.42
N LYS A 124 15.12 -20.80 -23.75
CA LYS A 124 15.50 -19.37 -23.78
C LYS A 124 15.54 -18.78 -22.37
N ARG A 125 16.14 -17.60 -22.23
CA ARG A 125 16.03 -16.78 -21.00
C ARG A 125 15.29 -15.49 -21.29
N CYS A 126 14.63 -14.95 -20.27
CA CYS A 126 13.98 -13.64 -20.38
C CYS A 126 14.97 -12.55 -20.82
N GLY A 127 14.52 -11.64 -21.69
CA GLY A 127 15.31 -10.57 -22.31
C GLY A 127 16.07 -9.62 -21.38
N HIS A 128 15.80 -9.65 -20.07
CA HIS A 128 16.44 -8.77 -19.09
C HIS A 128 17.42 -9.49 -18.17
N LEU A 129 17.55 -10.81 -18.27
CA LEU A 129 18.46 -11.61 -17.45
C LEU A 129 19.87 -11.71 -18.08
N ASP A 130 20.87 -11.99 -17.25
CA ASP A 130 22.24 -12.27 -17.68
C ASP A 130 22.41 -13.72 -18.17
N GLY A 131 23.44 -13.95 -18.99
CA GLY A 131 23.80 -15.29 -19.49
C GLY A 131 22.92 -15.81 -20.62
N LYS A 132 22.51 -14.93 -21.55
CA LYS A 132 21.78 -15.31 -22.77
C LYS A 132 22.73 -16.00 -23.76
N ASN A 133 22.20 -16.99 -24.48
CA ASN A 133 22.89 -17.65 -25.58
C ASN A 133 22.05 -17.49 -26.84
N VAL A 134 22.65 -16.92 -27.88
CA VAL A 134 22.03 -16.76 -29.21
C VAL A 134 22.56 -17.81 -30.17
N VAL A 135 21.73 -18.19 -31.15
CA VAL A 135 22.13 -19.09 -32.23
C VAL A 135 23.03 -18.37 -33.25
N ASP A 136 23.75 -19.15 -34.05
CA ASP A 136 24.55 -18.60 -35.14
C ASP A 136 23.68 -17.88 -36.20
N VAL A 137 24.31 -17.07 -37.04
CA VAL A 137 23.62 -16.22 -38.03
C VAL A 137 22.82 -17.02 -39.04
N ASP A 138 23.34 -18.18 -39.47
CA ASP A 138 22.67 -19.02 -40.46
C ASP A 138 21.43 -19.68 -39.86
N THR A 139 21.51 -20.17 -38.62
CA THR A 139 20.33 -20.70 -37.92
C THR A 139 19.25 -19.64 -37.72
N ALA A 140 19.60 -18.44 -37.27
CA ALA A 140 18.62 -17.36 -37.08
C ALA A 140 17.99 -16.93 -38.41
N ALA A 141 18.79 -16.75 -39.46
CA ALA A 141 18.31 -16.43 -40.80
C ALA A 141 17.39 -17.51 -41.37
N LYS A 142 17.71 -18.80 -41.17
CA LYS A 142 16.85 -19.92 -41.58
C LYS A 142 15.48 -19.90 -40.90
N ARG A 143 15.43 -19.56 -39.60
CA ARG A 143 14.15 -19.42 -38.87
C ARG A 143 13.30 -18.29 -39.45
N ILE A 144 13.88 -17.11 -39.66
CA ILE A 144 13.17 -15.97 -40.25
C ILE A 144 12.73 -16.24 -41.69
N ARG A 145 13.59 -16.87 -42.51
CA ARG A 145 13.21 -17.25 -43.87
C ARG A 145 12.06 -18.24 -43.89
N ALA A 146 12.08 -19.25 -43.03
CA ALA A 146 10.97 -20.19 -42.89
C ALA A 146 9.68 -19.52 -42.40
N ALA A 147 9.78 -18.50 -41.54
CA ALA A 147 8.64 -17.69 -41.15
C ALA A 147 8.06 -16.92 -42.36
N ALA A 148 8.93 -16.25 -43.12
CA ALA A 148 8.55 -15.45 -44.29
C ALA A 148 7.93 -16.31 -45.40
N ASP A 149 8.51 -17.48 -45.68
CA ASP A 149 8.03 -18.41 -46.69
C ASP A 149 6.68 -19.06 -46.32
N ALA A 150 6.40 -19.22 -45.02
CA ALA A 150 5.18 -19.87 -44.53
C ALA A 150 3.97 -18.92 -44.41
N ARG A 151 4.20 -17.61 -44.41
CA ARG A 151 3.19 -16.56 -44.32
C ARG A 151 2.22 -16.63 -45.50
N ARG A 152 0.92 -16.56 -45.24
CA ARG A 152 -0.13 -16.59 -46.29
C ARG A 152 -0.70 -15.20 -46.55
N ASP A 153 -0.81 -14.37 -45.52
CA ASP A 153 -1.19 -12.96 -45.68
C ASP A 153 0.08 -12.10 -45.73
N PRO A 154 0.39 -11.45 -46.86
CA PRO A 154 1.61 -10.64 -46.99
C PRO A 154 1.69 -9.50 -45.95
N ASN A 155 0.55 -9.11 -45.35
CA ASN A 155 0.50 -8.05 -44.34
C ASN A 155 0.82 -8.55 -42.93
N PHE A 156 0.85 -9.86 -42.68
CA PHE A 156 1.23 -10.39 -41.36
C PHE A 156 2.69 -10.00 -41.05
N LEU A 157 2.91 -9.26 -39.97
CA LEU A 157 4.23 -8.72 -39.62
C LEU A 157 5.11 -9.79 -39.00
N ILE A 158 6.26 -10.08 -39.63
CA ILE A 158 7.30 -10.95 -39.07
C ILE A 158 8.42 -10.06 -38.56
N MET A 159 8.48 -9.90 -37.25
CA MET A 159 9.53 -9.14 -36.60
C MET A 159 10.63 -10.08 -36.11
N ALA A 160 11.88 -9.81 -36.45
CA ALA A 160 13.00 -10.57 -35.92
C ALA A 160 13.55 -9.87 -34.68
N ARG A 161 13.56 -10.59 -33.55
CA ARG A 161 14.17 -10.12 -32.31
C ARG A 161 15.59 -10.65 -32.22
N THR A 162 16.53 -9.77 -31.87
CA THR A 162 17.92 -10.14 -31.64
C THR A 162 18.39 -9.72 -30.24
N ASP A 163 18.95 -10.69 -29.52
CA ASP A 163 19.51 -10.51 -28.18
C ASP A 163 21.05 -10.43 -28.19
N ILE A 164 21.67 -10.47 -29.39
CA ILE A 164 23.13 -10.56 -29.59
C ILE A 164 23.90 -9.37 -29.01
N ARG A 165 23.27 -8.19 -28.85
CA ARG A 165 23.91 -7.00 -28.27
C ARG A 165 24.40 -7.23 -26.84
N ALA A 166 23.73 -8.10 -26.08
CA ALA A 166 24.15 -8.45 -24.73
C ALA A 166 25.33 -9.43 -24.70
N VAL A 167 25.60 -10.12 -25.82
CA VAL A 167 26.63 -11.16 -25.95
C VAL A 167 27.88 -10.59 -26.63
N ASP A 168 27.72 -10.05 -27.84
CA ASP A 168 28.83 -9.66 -28.74
C ASP A 168 28.88 -8.16 -29.06
N GLY A 169 27.96 -7.36 -28.49
CA GLY A 169 27.96 -5.89 -28.63
C GLY A 169 27.17 -5.35 -29.83
N ILE A 170 27.25 -4.04 -30.05
CA ILE A 170 26.37 -3.30 -30.98
C ILE A 170 26.69 -3.58 -32.45
N GLN A 171 27.96 -3.73 -32.82
CA GLN A 171 28.35 -4.03 -34.21
C GLN A 171 27.78 -5.38 -34.67
N ALA A 172 27.89 -6.41 -33.82
CA ALA A 172 27.29 -7.71 -34.07
C ALA A 172 25.76 -7.62 -34.21
N ALA A 173 25.10 -6.75 -33.45
CA ALA A 173 23.66 -6.51 -33.56
C ALA A 173 23.28 -5.83 -34.88
N GLN A 174 24.09 -4.88 -35.39
CA GLN A 174 23.86 -4.26 -36.70
C GLN A 174 24.00 -5.27 -37.84
N GLU A 175 25.05 -6.08 -37.83
CA GLU A 175 25.27 -7.14 -38.82
C GLU A 175 24.17 -8.20 -38.76
N ARG A 176 23.77 -8.60 -37.55
CA ARG A 176 22.67 -9.53 -37.32
C ARG A 176 21.36 -8.98 -37.84
N ALA A 177 21.03 -7.73 -37.55
CA ALA A 177 19.80 -7.09 -38.03
C ALA A 177 19.73 -7.09 -39.56
N LYS A 178 20.81 -6.72 -40.25
CA LYS A 178 20.89 -6.78 -41.73
C LYS A 178 20.63 -8.19 -42.26
N ALA A 179 21.31 -9.19 -41.70
CA ALA A 179 21.13 -10.58 -42.11
C ALA A 179 19.69 -11.10 -41.90
N LEU A 180 19.02 -10.65 -40.84
CA LEU A 180 17.62 -11.02 -40.56
C LEU A 180 16.64 -10.31 -41.51
N VAL A 181 16.92 -9.06 -41.91
CA VAL A 181 16.16 -8.35 -42.95
C VAL A 181 16.35 -9.04 -44.30
N ASP A 182 17.58 -9.40 -44.69
CA ASP A 182 17.87 -10.15 -45.91
C ASP A 182 17.21 -11.55 -45.92
N ALA A 183 16.93 -12.11 -44.74
CA ALA A 183 16.20 -13.35 -44.58
C ALA A 183 14.68 -13.20 -44.70
N GLY A 184 14.14 -11.98 -44.71
CA GLY A 184 12.72 -11.70 -44.89
C GLY A 184 12.01 -11.11 -43.66
N ALA A 185 12.73 -10.62 -42.65
CA ALA A 185 12.12 -9.89 -41.54
C ALA A 185 11.54 -8.55 -42.01
N ASP A 186 10.29 -8.26 -41.64
CA ASP A 186 9.62 -7.00 -41.92
C ASP A 186 9.96 -5.89 -40.93
N ALA A 187 10.47 -6.25 -39.76
CA ALA A 187 10.80 -5.33 -38.68
C ALA A 187 11.86 -5.96 -37.76
N ILE A 188 12.60 -5.13 -37.05
CA ILE A 188 13.64 -5.57 -36.11
C ILE A 188 13.30 -5.13 -34.69
N PHE A 189 13.46 -6.05 -33.74
CA PHE A 189 13.46 -5.77 -32.32
C PHE A 189 14.88 -5.99 -31.76
N PRO A 190 15.70 -4.93 -31.66
CA PRO A 190 17.01 -5.00 -31.03
C PRO A 190 16.83 -4.94 -29.51
N GLU A 191 16.99 -6.07 -28.83
CA GLU A 191 16.75 -6.15 -27.37
C GLU A 191 17.93 -5.56 -26.57
N ALA A 192 17.58 -4.95 -25.42
CA ALA A 192 18.53 -4.46 -24.42
C ALA A 192 19.55 -3.41 -24.92
N MET A 193 19.13 -2.53 -25.84
CA MET A 193 19.92 -1.34 -26.22
C MET A 193 20.15 -0.45 -24.99
N LYS A 194 21.38 -0.01 -24.78
CA LYS A 194 21.79 0.74 -23.60
C LYS A 194 21.31 2.19 -23.62
N ASP A 195 21.44 2.84 -24.77
CA ASP A 195 21.12 4.25 -24.94
C ASP A 195 20.57 4.58 -26.34
N LEU A 196 20.13 5.84 -26.54
CA LEU A 196 19.56 6.31 -27.80
C LEU A 196 20.53 6.22 -28.99
N SER A 197 21.85 6.26 -28.75
CA SER A 197 22.84 6.15 -29.83
C SER A 197 22.91 4.74 -30.40
N GLU A 198 22.65 3.72 -29.57
CA GLU A 198 22.54 2.33 -30.03
C GLU A 198 21.28 2.11 -30.87
N PHE A 199 20.15 2.73 -30.51
CA PHE A 199 18.94 2.72 -31.35
C PHE A 199 19.18 3.40 -32.69
N GLN A 200 19.84 4.56 -32.71
CA GLN A 200 20.23 5.25 -33.94
C GLN A 200 21.15 4.37 -34.81
N ALA A 201 22.12 3.68 -34.20
CA ALA A 201 23.03 2.79 -34.92
C ALA A 201 22.30 1.63 -35.60
N ILE A 202 21.25 1.06 -34.97
CA ILE A 202 20.41 0.05 -35.62
C ILE A 202 19.56 0.68 -36.73
N ARG A 203 18.99 1.87 -36.50
CA ARG A 203 18.25 2.62 -37.52
C ARG A 203 19.07 2.91 -38.77
N ASP A 204 20.34 3.26 -38.61
CA ASP A 204 21.26 3.52 -39.73
C ASP A 204 21.66 2.22 -40.46
N ALA A 205 21.47 1.06 -39.83
CA ALA A 205 21.88 -0.24 -40.36
C ALA A 205 20.80 -0.94 -41.20
N VAL A 206 19.51 -0.65 -40.97
CA VAL A 206 18.38 -1.30 -41.66
C VAL A 206 17.34 -0.27 -42.08
N ASP A 207 16.56 -0.56 -43.12
CA ASP A 207 15.48 0.32 -43.61
C ASP A 207 14.07 -0.08 -43.10
N VAL A 208 13.96 -1.20 -42.38
CA VAL A 208 12.69 -1.68 -41.82
C VAL A 208 12.31 -1.01 -40.49
N PRO A 209 11.03 -1.09 -40.05
CA PRO A 209 10.61 -0.62 -38.74
C PRO A 209 11.39 -1.21 -37.56
N ILE A 210 11.63 -0.40 -36.53
CA ILE A 210 12.34 -0.80 -35.30
C ILE A 210 11.41 -0.69 -34.09
N LEU A 211 11.45 -1.71 -33.22
CA LEU A 211 10.72 -1.76 -31.96
C LEU A 211 11.65 -1.49 -30.75
N ALA A 212 11.21 -0.64 -29.83
CA ALA A 212 11.86 -0.41 -28.55
C ALA A 212 11.03 -1.00 -27.39
N ASN A 213 11.68 -1.73 -26.50
CA ASN A 213 11.04 -2.34 -25.34
C ASN A 213 11.25 -1.47 -24.10
N MET A 214 10.17 -0.87 -23.58
CA MET A 214 10.23 0.00 -22.40
C MET A 214 9.57 -0.70 -21.22
N THR A 215 10.40 -1.30 -20.36
CA THR A 215 9.96 -1.97 -19.12
C THR A 215 10.68 -1.40 -17.90
N GLU A 216 9.94 -1.25 -16.80
CA GLU A 216 10.40 -0.64 -15.53
C GLU A 216 11.52 -1.43 -14.85
N PHE A 217 11.73 -2.68 -15.28
CA PHE A 217 12.74 -3.61 -14.77
C PHE A 217 13.82 -3.93 -15.81
N GLY A 218 13.93 -3.11 -16.87
CA GLY A 218 14.79 -3.37 -18.01
C GLY A 218 16.25 -2.92 -17.85
N LYS A 219 17.12 -3.38 -18.75
CA LYS A 219 18.53 -2.96 -18.84
C LYS A 219 18.69 -1.61 -19.54
N SER A 220 17.73 -1.24 -20.39
CA SER A 220 17.67 0.02 -21.11
C SER A 220 17.22 1.15 -20.18
N GLU A 221 17.78 2.36 -20.34
CA GLU A 221 17.19 3.53 -19.70
C GLU A 221 15.76 3.77 -20.22
N LEU A 222 14.87 4.30 -19.36
CA LEU A 222 13.49 4.57 -19.72
C LEU A 222 13.38 5.86 -20.53
N PHE A 223 13.32 5.74 -21.86
CA PHE A 223 13.16 6.87 -22.77
C PHE A 223 11.72 7.35 -22.91
N THR A 224 11.56 8.60 -23.35
CA THR A 224 10.27 9.17 -23.76
C THR A 224 9.93 8.77 -25.20
N VAL A 225 8.66 8.87 -25.55
CA VAL A 225 8.15 8.58 -26.89
C VAL A 225 8.81 9.49 -27.92
N GLU A 226 8.97 10.76 -27.58
CA GLU A 226 9.59 11.79 -28.42
C GLU A 226 11.08 11.51 -28.67
N GLN A 227 11.81 11.06 -27.64
CA GLN A 227 13.22 10.68 -27.77
C GLN A 227 13.41 9.48 -28.69
N LEU A 228 12.56 8.45 -28.55
CA LEU A 228 12.62 7.25 -29.39
C LEU A 228 12.25 7.56 -30.84
N GLN A 229 11.21 8.36 -31.07
CA GLN A 229 10.86 8.82 -32.40
C GLN A 229 12.00 9.66 -33.03
N GLY A 230 12.68 10.48 -32.22
CA GLY A 230 13.82 11.29 -32.67
C GLY A 230 15.01 10.50 -33.20
N VAL A 231 15.14 9.21 -32.84
CA VAL A 231 16.17 8.29 -33.36
C VAL A 231 15.62 7.25 -34.33
N GLY A 232 14.40 7.46 -34.83
CA GLY A 232 13.79 6.64 -35.89
C GLY A 232 13.18 5.32 -35.43
N VAL A 233 12.81 5.18 -34.15
CA VAL A 233 12.03 4.03 -33.65
C VAL A 233 10.57 4.17 -34.08
N ASN A 234 10.01 3.10 -34.65
CA ASN A 234 8.65 3.07 -35.20
C ASN A 234 7.62 2.54 -34.21
N MET A 235 8.01 1.65 -33.30
CA MET A 235 7.12 1.04 -32.32
C MET A 235 7.74 1.02 -30.93
N VAL A 236 6.94 1.26 -29.90
CA VAL A 236 7.34 1.05 -28.50
C VAL A 236 6.33 0.16 -27.79
N ILE A 237 6.84 -0.86 -27.10
CA ILE A 237 6.02 -1.75 -26.27
C ILE A 237 6.22 -1.46 -24.79
N TYR A 238 5.14 -1.69 -24.03
CA TYR A 238 5.15 -1.68 -22.57
C TYR A 238 4.65 -3.05 -22.12
N PRO A 239 5.53 -4.03 -21.84
CA PRO A 239 5.10 -5.42 -21.71
C PRO A 239 4.31 -5.75 -20.43
N SER A 240 4.57 -5.06 -19.32
CA SER A 240 3.98 -5.35 -17.99
C SER A 240 3.00 -4.33 -17.36
N PRO A 241 2.53 -3.26 -18.01
CA PRO A 241 1.75 -2.22 -17.32
C PRO A 241 0.40 -2.75 -16.81
N CYS A 242 -0.26 -3.67 -17.52
CA CYS A 242 -1.58 -4.14 -17.11
C CYS A 242 -1.54 -5.24 -16.02
N SER A 243 -0.45 -6.02 -15.91
CA SER A 243 -0.28 -6.97 -14.79
C SER A 243 0.16 -6.26 -13.50
N ALA A 244 0.72 -5.05 -13.61
CA ALA A 244 1.03 -4.14 -12.52
C ALA A 244 -0.06 -3.05 -12.35
N LEU A 245 -1.29 -3.43 -12.01
CA LEU A 245 -2.27 -2.44 -11.51
C LEU A 245 -2.09 -2.29 -10.00
N PRO A 246 -1.79 -1.06 -9.53
CA PRO A 246 -2.64 0.11 -9.79
C PRO A 246 -2.17 1.16 -10.82
N TRP A 247 -0.98 1.05 -11.44
CA TRP A 247 -0.34 2.22 -12.08
C TRP A 247 -0.21 2.22 -13.61
N GLY A 248 -0.46 1.11 -14.30
CA GLY A 248 -0.04 0.93 -15.70
C GLY A 248 -0.64 1.85 -16.77
N LEU A 249 -1.83 2.43 -16.58
CA LEU A 249 -2.50 3.23 -17.61
C LEU A 249 -2.40 4.75 -17.40
N GLN A 250 -2.14 5.21 -16.17
CA GLN A 250 -1.94 6.65 -15.90
C GLN A 250 -0.50 7.11 -16.15
N SER A 251 0.50 6.24 -15.97
CA SER A 251 1.91 6.58 -16.18
C SER A 251 2.26 6.88 -17.64
N VAL A 252 1.57 6.23 -18.60
CA VAL A 252 1.79 6.45 -20.04
C VAL A 252 1.32 7.85 -20.49
N ARG A 253 0.35 8.46 -19.81
CA ARG A 253 -0.14 9.82 -20.12
C ARG A 253 0.68 10.93 -19.47
N TRP A 254 1.36 10.64 -18.35
CA TRP A 254 2.09 11.65 -17.55
C TRP A 254 3.42 12.10 -18.18
N LYS A 255 3.97 11.34 -19.13
CA LYS A 255 5.25 11.67 -19.79
C LYS A 255 5.17 12.72 -20.90
N ARG A 256 4.01 13.35 -21.14
CA ARG A 256 3.80 14.24 -22.31
C ARG A 256 4.21 15.71 -22.15
N SER A 257 4.66 16.18 -20.99
CA SER A 257 5.06 17.60 -20.87
C SER A 257 5.68 17.95 -19.51
N ARG A 258 7.02 18.06 -19.45
CA ARG A 258 7.81 19.13 -18.77
C ARG A 258 9.31 18.80 -18.81
N PRO A 259 10.20 19.77 -19.12
CA PRO A 259 11.64 19.56 -19.04
C PRO A 259 12.09 19.41 -17.58
N LEU A 260 12.85 18.34 -17.27
CA LEU A 260 13.53 18.22 -15.98
C LEU A 260 14.77 19.12 -15.96
N GLU A 261 14.67 20.27 -15.31
CA GLU A 261 15.84 21.05 -14.94
C GLU A 261 16.70 20.29 -13.91
N ARG A 262 17.97 20.11 -14.29
CA ARG A 262 19.04 19.52 -13.49
C ARG A 262 19.23 20.27 -12.17
N ARG A 263 19.09 19.57 -11.03
CA ARG A 263 19.84 19.88 -9.81
C ARG A 263 20.71 18.70 -9.40
N ARG A 264 21.97 18.74 -9.86
CA ARG A 264 23.07 17.92 -9.33
C ARG A 264 23.30 18.30 -7.86
N ARG A 265 23.10 17.37 -6.93
CA ARG A 265 23.75 17.43 -5.61
C ARG A 265 24.75 16.29 -5.48
N ARG A 266 25.98 16.69 -5.17
CA ARG A 266 27.21 15.88 -5.01
C ARG A 266 27.02 14.77 -3.99
N TRP A 267 27.28 13.52 -4.38
CA TRP A 267 27.66 12.46 -3.45
C TRP A 267 29.18 12.35 -3.43
N ARG A 268 29.76 12.51 -2.24
CA ARG A 268 31.19 12.31 -1.97
C ARG A 268 31.48 10.80 -1.94
N THR A 269 32.64 10.46 -2.48
CA THR A 269 33.27 9.14 -2.54
C THR A 269 33.58 8.57 -1.14
N CYS A 270 33.25 7.29 -0.92
CA CYS A 270 33.89 6.46 0.10
C CYS A 270 34.41 5.17 -0.57
N SER A 271 35.70 4.89 -0.36
CA SER A 271 36.45 3.75 -0.90
C SER A 271 36.10 2.40 -0.24
N PRO A 272 36.44 1.26 -0.88
CA PRO A 272 36.09 -0.08 -0.39
C PRO A 272 37.14 -0.68 0.55
N VAL A 273 36.69 -1.43 1.56
CA VAL A 273 37.54 -2.24 2.44
C VAL A 273 37.68 -3.66 1.88
N ARG A 274 38.93 -4.08 1.67
CA ARG A 274 39.37 -5.45 1.36
C ARG A 274 39.29 -6.35 2.60
N ALA A 275 38.95 -7.62 2.40
CA ALA A 275 39.34 -8.70 3.32
C ALA A 275 40.03 -9.81 2.54
N SER A 276 41.22 -10.17 3.00
CA SER A 276 42.20 -11.07 2.39
C SER A 276 42.07 -12.52 2.89
N MET A 277 42.37 -13.44 1.97
CA MET A 277 42.67 -14.86 2.19
C MET A 277 44.00 -15.09 2.94
N THR A 278 44.09 -16.22 3.66
CA THR A 278 45.28 -17.10 3.82
C THR A 278 44.77 -18.43 4.43
N SER A 279 44.70 -19.55 3.68
CA SER A 279 45.72 -20.61 3.42
C SER A 279 45.75 -21.70 4.52
N TRP A 280 45.77 -23.02 4.27
CA TRP A 280 46.87 -23.82 3.70
C TRP A 280 46.43 -25.30 3.40
N THR A 281 46.84 -25.81 2.22
CA THR A 281 47.46 -27.13 1.85
C THR A 281 47.01 -28.48 2.49
N THR A 282 47.02 -29.69 1.90
CA THR A 282 47.28 -30.32 0.58
C THR A 282 46.95 -31.83 0.71
N ARG A 283 46.23 -32.44 -0.27
CA ARG A 283 46.33 -33.77 -0.98
C ARG A 283 46.91 -35.06 -0.30
N PRO A 284 46.80 -36.29 -0.91
CA PRO A 284 45.80 -36.89 -1.84
C PRO A 284 45.50 -38.42 -1.57
N THR A 285 44.66 -39.07 -2.41
CA THR A 285 44.73 -40.47 -3.02
C THR A 285 43.32 -40.95 -3.44
N THR A 286 42.96 -41.17 -4.74
CA THR A 286 43.02 -42.40 -5.60
C THR A 286 42.37 -43.66 -4.97
N THR A 287 41.53 -44.53 -5.57
CA THR A 287 41.22 -44.93 -6.98
C THR A 287 39.99 -45.87 -7.04
N SER A 288 39.17 -45.71 -8.09
CA SER A 288 38.45 -46.67 -8.99
C SER A 288 37.76 -48.00 -8.57
N THR A 289 36.57 -48.20 -9.19
CA THR A 289 35.99 -49.43 -9.84
C THR A 289 35.52 -50.60 -8.96
N ARG A 290 34.51 -51.43 -9.29
CA ARG A 290 33.89 -51.86 -10.56
C ARG A 290 32.52 -52.50 -10.28
N ALA A 291 31.66 -52.51 -11.31
CA ALA A 291 30.37 -53.20 -11.37
C ALA A 291 30.50 -54.73 -11.54
N PHE A 292 29.44 -55.49 -11.22
CA PHE A 292 29.01 -56.67 -12.01
C PHE A 292 27.54 -57.05 -11.76
N SER A 293 26.95 -57.58 -12.83
CA SER A 293 25.54 -57.91 -13.09
C SER A 293 25.29 -59.42 -12.90
N THR A 294 24.03 -59.86 -12.71
CA THR A 294 23.24 -60.72 -13.64
C THR A 294 22.06 -61.48 -12.99
N SER A 295 20.89 -61.35 -13.65
CA SER A 295 19.92 -62.40 -14.09
C SER A 295 18.98 -63.21 -13.16
N ARG A 296 17.68 -62.99 -13.43
CA ARG A 296 16.56 -63.93 -13.81
C ARG A 296 15.81 -64.81 -12.78
N PHE A 297 14.50 -64.51 -12.69
CA PHE A 297 13.27 -65.34 -12.84
C PHE A 297 13.12 -66.70 -12.12
N LEU A 298 12.15 -66.79 -11.20
CA LEU A 298 10.94 -67.65 -11.26
C LEU A 298 10.05 -67.40 -10.01
N GLY A 299 8.73 -67.39 -10.20
CA GLY A 299 7.76 -66.86 -9.24
C GLY A 299 7.31 -67.81 -8.14
N SER A 300 6.56 -67.27 -7.18
CA SER A 300 5.40 -67.93 -6.57
C SER A 300 4.72 -66.97 -5.59
N ALA A 301 3.39 -67.11 -5.51
CA ALA A 301 2.42 -66.18 -4.98
C ALA A 301 2.38 -66.09 -3.44
N GLY A 302 3.50 -65.72 -2.81
CA GLY A 302 3.58 -65.44 -1.36
C GLY A 302 3.78 -63.97 -0.98
N ASN A 303 3.93 -63.07 -1.97
CA ASN A 303 4.52 -61.75 -1.73
C ASN A 303 3.53 -60.57 -1.74
N TRP A 304 2.24 -60.78 -1.97
CA TRP A 304 1.27 -59.68 -2.13
C TRP A 304 0.86 -58.99 -0.81
N ILE A 305 1.00 -59.67 0.34
CA ILE A 305 0.69 -59.07 1.65
C ILE A 305 1.91 -58.36 2.25
N ASN A 306 3.12 -58.89 2.05
CA ASN A 306 4.36 -58.26 2.53
C ASN A 306 4.84 -57.10 1.65
N GLN A 307 4.62 -57.14 0.32
CA GLN A 307 4.89 -55.99 -0.54
C GLN A 307 3.89 -54.85 -0.33
N GLY A 308 2.63 -55.13 0.05
CA GLY A 308 1.67 -54.10 0.45
C GLY A 308 2.07 -53.37 1.74
N MET A 309 2.57 -54.09 2.74
CA MET A 309 3.06 -53.49 3.99
C MET A 309 4.41 -52.79 3.84
N GLN A 310 5.32 -53.29 2.98
CA GLN A 310 6.55 -52.57 2.62
C GLN A 310 6.25 -51.35 1.75
N ALA A 311 5.30 -51.41 0.82
CA ALA A 311 4.84 -50.25 0.05
C ALA A 311 4.18 -49.20 0.95
N ILE A 312 3.39 -49.59 1.95
CA ILE A 312 2.82 -48.63 2.92
C ILE A 312 3.90 -48.05 3.85
N ARG A 313 4.94 -48.82 4.23
CA ARG A 313 6.08 -48.30 5.02
C ARG A 313 7.01 -47.41 4.20
N LEU A 314 7.26 -47.75 2.93
CA LEU A 314 8.03 -46.93 1.98
C LEU A 314 7.25 -45.71 1.53
N PHE A 315 5.93 -45.79 1.38
CA PHE A 315 5.05 -44.65 1.10
C PHE A 315 4.92 -43.75 2.33
N ARG A 316 4.86 -44.31 3.55
CA ARG A 316 4.91 -43.52 4.80
C ARG A 316 6.29 -42.92 5.09
N SER A 317 7.39 -43.56 4.69
CA SER A 317 8.74 -42.99 4.84
C SER A 317 9.07 -42.01 3.71
N ALA A 318 8.61 -42.25 2.49
CA ALA A 318 8.66 -41.30 1.38
C ALA A 318 7.76 -40.08 1.66
N CYS A 319 6.52 -40.25 2.14
CA CYS A 319 5.68 -39.12 2.56
C CYS A 319 6.17 -38.42 3.84
N ARG A 320 7.01 -39.06 4.67
CA ARG A 320 7.72 -38.35 5.75
C ARG A 320 8.95 -37.60 5.26
N ARG A 321 9.62 -38.09 4.21
CA ARG A 321 10.78 -37.42 3.58
C ARG A 321 10.40 -36.41 2.50
N THR A 322 9.18 -36.42 1.97
CA THR A 322 8.67 -35.41 1.02
C THR A 322 7.83 -34.32 1.69
N LYS A 323 7.67 -34.37 3.03
CA LYS A 323 7.18 -33.23 3.83
C LYS A 323 8.30 -32.26 4.24
N GLU A 324 9.52 -32.52 3.76
CA GLU A 324 10.72 -31.73 4.04
C GLU A 324 11.30 -31.07 2.78
N ASP A 325 10.51 -31.00 1.70
CA ASP A 325 10.75 -30.07 0.58
C ASP A 325 9.82 -28.87 0.72
N SER A 326 10.35 -27.84 1.40
CA SER A 326 10.01 -26.42 1.28
C SER A 326 8.55 -26.05 0.93
N MET A 327 7.59 -26.34 1.82
CA MET A 327 6.60 -25.29 2.06
C MET A 327 7.35 -24.19 2.77
N VAL A 328 7.75 -23.14 2.05
CA VAL A 328 8.17 -21.89 2.71
C VAL A 328 7.01 -21.52 3.61
N ALA A 329 7.14 -21.75 4.91
CA ALA A 329 6.12 -21.40 5.87
C ALA A 329 5.89 -19.90 5.70
N VAL A 330 4.72 -19.52 5.18
CA VAL A 330 4.40 -18.12 4.97
C VAL A 330 4.54 -17.43 6.31
N GLU A 331 5.49 -16.51 6.41
CA GLU A 331 5.77 -15.82 7.66
C GLU A 331 4.58 -14.91 8.00
N ILE A 332 3.75 -15.32 8.96
CA ILE A 332 2.61 -14.51 9.40
C ILE A 332 3.12 -13.34 10.24
N LYS A 333 3.05 -12.13 9.66
CA LYS A 333 3.40 -10.87 10.34
C LYS A 333 2.25 -10.42 11.25
N LYS A 334 2.19 -10.98 12.47
CA LYS A 334 1.15 -10.65 13.46
C LYS A 334 1.08 -9.13 13.71
N GLY A 335 -0.12 -8.57 13.59
CA GLY A 335 -0.38 -7.13 13.76
C GLY A 335 0.39 -6.25 12.78
N LEU A 336 0.75 -6.79 11.61
CA LEU A 336 1.50 -6.13 10.52
C LEU A 336 2.81 -5.49 10.99
N ALA A 337 3.44 -6.06 12.02
CA ALA A 337 4.68 -5.53 12.58
C ALA A 337 5.81 -5.55 11.53
N GLY A 338 6.36 -4.36 11.24
CA GLY A 338 7.44 -4.19 10.26
C GLY A 338 6.99 -4.30 8.80
N VAL A 339 5.68 -4.38 8.53
CA VAL A 339 5.15 -4.45 7.16
C VAL A 339 4.88 -3.04 6.65
N VAL A 340 5.52 -2.67 5.54
CA VAL A 340 5.19 -1.44 4.80
C VAL A 340 4.00 -1.76 3.91
N VAL A 341 2.81 -1.26 4.27
CA VAL A 341 1.55 -1.64 3.62
C VAL A 341 1.17 -0.74 2.45
N ASP A 342 1.63 0.51 2.42
CA ASP A 342 1.28 1.48 1.38
C ASP A 342 2.20 2.72 1.45
N TYR A 343 2.10 3.61 0.46
CA TYR A 343 2.70 4.94 0.48
C TYR A 343 1.75 5.99 1.09
N THR A 344 2.32 7.10 1.57
CA THR A 344 1.55 8.27 2.02
C THR A 344 2.36 9.54 1.82
N ALA A 345 1.66 10.64 1.51
CA ALA A 345 2.22 11.99 1.42
C ALA A 345 1.67 12.92 2.52
N ILE A 346 0.90 12.40 3.49
CA ILE A 346 0.21 13.19 4.52
C ILE A 346 1.15 13.49 5.68
N SER A 347 1.74 12.45 6.26
CA SER A 347 2.65 12.58 7.39
C SER A 347 3.83 11.62 7.30
N LYS A 348 4.89 11.94 8.05
CA LYS A 348 6.06 11.05 8.21
C LYS A 348 6.49 11.02 9.66
N VAL A 349 6.46 9.83 10.25
CA VAL A 349 7.08 9.55 11.54
C VAL A 349 8.52 9.10 11.28
N ASN A 350 9.51 9.86 11.73
CA ASN A 350 10.91 9.48 11.63
C ASN A 350 11.43 9.02 13.01
N PRO A 351 11.62 7.70 13.22
CA PRO A 351 12.07 7.17 14.50
C PRO A 351 13.52 7.55 14.84
N ASP A 352 14.39 7.77 13.84
CA ASP A 352 15.82 8.07 14.07
C ASP A 352 16.02 9.48 14.62
N THR A 353 15.26 10.44 14.09
CA THR A 353 15.31 11.84 14.53
C THR A 353 14.27 12.18 15.58
N ASN A 354 13.46 11.19 15.98
CA ASN A 354 12.26 11.37 16.80
C ASN A 354 11.41 12.59 16.38
N SER A 355 11.02 12.63 15.10
CA SER A 355 10.25 13.75 14.53
C SER A 355 8.97 13.26 13.84
N LEU A 356 7.95 14.12 13.86
CA LEU A 356 6.71 13.95 13.12
C LEU A 356 6.54 15.15 12.19
N LEU A 357 6.37 14.87 10.91
CA LEU A 357 6.13 15.88 9.88
C LEU A 357 4.70 15.76 9.37
N TYR A 358 3.98 16.88 9.29
CA TYR A 358 2.72 17.01 8.54
C TYR A 358 3.01 17.73 7.23
N ARG A 359 2.83 17.05 6.10
CA ARG A 359 3.15 17.58 4.76
C ARG A 359 4.58 18.15 4.65
N GLY A 360 5.51 17.66 5.46
CA GLY A 360 6.90 18.13 5.51
C GLY A 360 7.19 19.15 6.61
N TYR A 361 6.18 19.75 7.24
CA TYR A 361 6.32 20.71 8.33
C TYR A 361 6.44 19.99 9.69
N PRO A 362 7.42 20.34 10.54
CA PRO A 362 7.53 19.75 11.88
C PRO A 362 6.32 20.07 12.75
N VAL A 363 5.74 19.05 13.39
CA VAL A 363 4.52 19.21 14.20
C VAL A 363 4.72 20.20 15.36
N GLN A 364 5.93 20.30 15.91
CA GLN A 364 6.26 21.23 17.00
C GLN A 364 6.22 22.69 16.52
N GLU A 365 6.61 22.96 15.28
CA GLU A 365 6.53 24.30 14.69
C GLU A 365 5.08 24.69 14.41
N LEU A 366 4.28 23.75 13.89
CA LEU A 366 2.85 23.95 13.67
C LEU A 366 2.13 24.23 14.99
N ALA A 367 2.36 23.41 16.02
CA ALA A 367 1.73 23.59 17.34
C ALA A 367 2.10 24.93 18.00
N ALA A 368 3.29 25.48 17.70
CA ALA A 368 3.74 26.74 18.27
C ALA A 368 3.17 27.98 17.59
N LYS A 369 2.76 27.89 16.31
CA LYS A 369 2.49 29.07 15.46
C LYS A 369 1.17 29.04 14.70
N CYS A 370 0.53 27.89 14.59
CA CYS A 370 -0.68 27.72 13.80
C CYS A 370 -1.91 27.46 14.68
N SER A 371 -3.06 27.89 14.19
CA SER A 371 -4.37 27.42 14.58
C SER A 371 -4.60 25.99 14.08
N PHE A 372 -5.55 25.29 14.71
CA PHE A 372 -5.94 23.97 14.26
C PHE A 372 -6.60 24.00 12.88
N GLU A 373 -7.32 25.08 12.55
CA GLU A 373 -7.91 25.30 11.23
C GLU A 373 -6.86 25.35 10.12
N GLU A 374 -5.74 26.06 10.33
CA GLU A 374 -4.61 26.07 9.39
C GLU A 374 -3.99 24.68 9.20
N VAL A 375 -3.87 23.90 10.29
CA VAL A 375 -3.34 22.54 10.23
C VAL A 375 -4.30 21.57 9.54
N ALA A 376 -5.61 21.70 9.78
CA ALA A 376 -6.63 20.92 9.07
C ALA A 376 -6.57 21.19 7.56
N TYR A 377 -6.49 22.47 7.18
CA TYR A 377 -6.31 22.88 5.79
C TYR A 377 -5.02 22.29 5.18
N LEU A 378 -3.89 22.41 5.89
CA LEU A 378 -2.60 21.85 5.47
C LEU A 378 -2.70 20.34 5.20
N LEU A 379 -3.29 19.59 6.13
CA LEU A 379 -3.38 18.14 6.00
C LEU A 379 -4.18 17.72 4.77
N TRP A 380 -5.26 18.42 4.46
CA TRP A 380 -6.10 18.14 3.31
C TRP A 380 -5.52 18.64 1.98
N ASN A 381 -5.00 19.86 1.94
CA ASN A 381 -4.60 20.53 0.68
C ASN A 381 -3.10 20.39 0.36
N GLY A 382 -2.27 20.04 1.33
CA GLY A 382 -0.84 19.81 1.15
C GLY A 382 0.06 21.00 1.47
N GLU A 383 -0.50 22.21 1.55
CA GLU A 383 0.21 23.46 1.89
C GLU A 383 -0.58 24.28 2.91
N LEU A 384 0.10 25.17 3.64
CA LEU A 384 -0.55 26.11 4.56
C LEU A 384 -1.42 27.11 3.78
N PRO A 385 -2.59 27.49 4.30
CA PRO A 385 -3.51 28.39 3.59
C PRO A 385 -2.95 29.81 3.51
N THR A 386 -3.26 30.50 2.41
CA THR A 386 -3.22 31.96 2.34
C THR A 386 -4.31 32.57 3.24
N PRO A 387 -4.22 33.87 3.60
CA PRO A 387 -5.25 34.53 4.41
C PRO A 387 -6.67 34.42 3.82
N GLU A 388 -6.79 34.50 2.49
CA GLU A 388 -8.06 34.38 1.78
C GLU A 388 -8.62 32.95 1.85
N GLU A 389 -7.78 31.94 1.60
CA GLU A 389 -8.17 30.53 1.71
C GLU A 389 -8.56 30.16 3.14
N LEU A 390 -7.85 30.67 4.14
CA LEU A 390 -8.18 30.46 5.54
C LEU A 390 -9.52 31.10 5.91
N ALA A 391 -9.80 32.32 5.41
CA ALA A 391 -11.07 32.98 5.64
C ALA A 391 -12.24 32.21 5.03
N GLU A 392 -12.10 31.70 3.80
CA GLU A 392 -13.12 30.86 3.16
C GLU A 392 -13.33 29.54 3.93
N PHE A 393 -12.23 28.86 4.28
CA PHE A 393 -12.25 27.60 5.01
C PHE A 393 -12.93 27.76 6.38
N THR A 394 -12.56 28.78 7.14
CA THR A 394 -13.12 29.05 8.48
C THR A 394 -14.57 29.50 8.42
N ALA A 395 -14.98 30.27 7.40
CA ALA A 395 -16.38 30.63 7.20
C ALA A 395 -17.25 29.38 6.95
N ARG A 396 -16.75 28.45 6.12
CA ARG A 396 -17.42 27.17 5.86
C ARG A 396 -17.49 26.29 7.11
N GLU A 397 -16.38 26.16 7.84
CA GLU A 397 -16.33 25.40 9.08
C GLU A 397 -17.32 25.96 10.11
N ARG A 398 -17.33 27.29 10.33
CA ARG A 398 -18.25 27.96 11.27
C ARG A 398 -19.72 27.66 10.96
N ALA A 399 -20.10 27.71 9.69
CA ALA A 399 -21.46 27.43 9.24
C ALA A 399 -21.93 25.99 9.53
N GLY A 400 -21.00 25.04 9.69
CA GLY A 400 -21.29 23.61 9.94
C GLY A 400 -21.32 23.20 11.40
N ARG A 401 -21.13 24.12 12.36
CA ARG A 401 -20.92 23.78 13.78
C ARG A 401 -22.17 23.35 14.56
N ALA A 402 -23.35 23.79 14.14
CA ALA A 402 -24.58 23.56 14.91
C ALA A 402 -24.92 22.07 14.96
N LEU A 403 -25.31 21.58 16.16
CA LEU A 403 -25.74 20.19 16.32
C LEU A 403 -27.05 19.96 15.56
N ASP A 404 -27.02 19.07 14.55
CA ASP A 404 -28.23 18.69 13.81
C ASP A 404 -29.31 18.13 14.79
N PRO A 405 -30.56 18.63 14.73
CA PRO A 405 -31.61 18.21 15.66
C PRO A 405 -31.92 16.71 15.64
N VAL A 406 -31.78 16.04 14.49
CA VAL A 406 -31.96 14.59 14.37
C VAL A 406 -30.80 13.85 15.02
N VAL A 407 -29.57 14.33 14.84
CA VAL A 407 -28.40 13.78 15.55
C VAL A 407 -28.58 13.92 17.06
N LYS A 408 -29.05 15.08 17.55
CA LYS A 408 -29.39 15.28 18.97
C LYS A 408 -30.41 14.25 19.45
N GLN A 409 -31.52 14.06 18.73
CA GLN A 409 -32.55 13.08 19.10
C GLN A 409 -31.99 11.65 19.22
N VAL A 410 -31.10 11.26 18.31
CA VAL A 410 -30.45 9.94 18.39
C VAL A 410 -29.52 9.86 19.59
N ILE A 411 -28.75 10.91 19.89
CA ILE A 411 -27.90 10.96 21.09
C ILE A 411 -28.75 10.83 22.37
N ASP A 412 -29.90 11.50 22.42
CA ASP A 412 -30.84 11.46 23.56
C ASP A 412 -31.45 10.07 23.75
N ALA A 413 -31.62 9.30 22.67
CA ALA A 413 -32.07 7.91 22.74
C ALA A 413 -31.01 6.94 23.30
N LEU A 414 -29.73 7.34 23.36
CA LEU A 414 -28.66 6.53 23.92
C LEU A 414 -28.56 6.73 25.45
N PRO A 415 -28.38 5.66 26.23
CA PRO A 415 -28.18 5.78 27.68
C PRO A 415 -27.00 6.70 28.02
N THR A 416 -27.16 7.56 29.03
CA THR A 416 -26.07 8.38 29.58
C THR A 416 -24.97 7.56 30.26
N THR A 417 -25.18 6.25 30.42
CA THR A 417 -24.19 5.27 30.88
C THR A 417 -23.39 4.60 29.76
N SER A 418 -23.78 4.78 28.50
CA SER A 418 -23.02 4.26 27.35
C SER A 418 -21.67 4.94 27.23
N HIS A 419 -20.67 4.29 26.64
CA HIS A 419 -19.35 4.91 26.46
C HIS A 419 -19.45 6.12 25.51
N PRO A 420 -18.80 7.27 25.79
CA PRO A 420 -18.84 8.44 24.90
C PRO A 420 -18.46 8.16 23.43
N MET A 421 -17.46 7.30 23.21
CA MET A 421 -17.09 6.85 21.86
C MET A 421 -18.20 6.10 21.11
N ASP A 422 -19.12 5.42 21.80
CA ASP A 422 -20.30 4.81 21.14
C ASP A 422 -21.30 5.87 20.68
N VAL A 423 -21.40 6.99 21.42
CA VAL A 423 -22.22 8.16 21.03
C VAL A 423 -21.61 8.83 19.81
N CYS A 424 -20.30 9.11 19.82
CA CYS A 424 -19.59 9.68 18.67
C CYS A 424 -19.69 8.79 17.42
N ARG A 425 -19.54 7.46 17.58
CA ARG A 425 -19.68 6.50 16.47
C ARG A 425 -21.09 6.54 15.88
N THR A 426 -22.11 6.55 16.74
CA THR A 426 -23.52 6.62 16.29
C THR A 426 -23.81 7.95 15.61
N ALA A 427 -23.35 9.07 16.17
CA ALA A 427 -23.53 10.39 15.57
C ALA A 427 -22.88 10.49 14.18
N ALA A 428 -21.63 10.02 14.02
CA ALA A 428 -20.95 10.00 12.73
C ALA A 428 -21.70 9.17 11.67
N SER A 429 -22.31 8.05 12.09
CA SER A 429 -23.15 7.21 11.23
C SER A 429 -24.43 7.93 10.80
N VAL A 430 -25.12 8.61 11.72
CA VAL A 430 -26.34 9.39 11.42
C VAL A 430 -26.03 10.57 10.50
N LEU A 431 -24.93 11.29 10.75
CA LEU A 431 -24.45 12.36 9.88
C LEU A 431 -24.22 11.86 8.45
N GLY A 432 -23.63 10.67 8.31
CA GLY A 432 -23.44 10.03 7.00
C GLY A 432 -24.74 9.68 6.29
N ALA A 433 -25.68 9.03 7.00
CA ALA A 433 -26.97 8.66 6.44
C ALA A 433 -27.81 9.86 5.98
N ARG A 434 -27.57 11.04 6.55
CA ARG A 434 -28.28 12.29 6.22
C ARG A 434 -27.54 13.14 5.18
N HIS A 435 -26.29 12.84 4.88
CA HIS A 435 -25.47 13.68 4.01
C HIS A 435 -25.95 13.57 2.55
N PRO A 436 -26.27 14.68 1.85
CA PRO A 436 -26.79 14.62 0.48
C PRO A 436 -25.78 14.03 -0.53
N LEU A 437 -24.49 14.08 -0.20
CA LEU A 437 -23.39 13.51 -0.99
C LEU A 437 -22.85 12.19 -0.41
N ALA A 438 -23.60 11.48 0.44
CA ALA A 438 -23.14 10.25 1.10
C ALA A 438 -22.50 9.26 0.12
N GLU A 439 -23.23 8.92 -0.95
CA GLU A 439 -22.83 7.96 -1.99
C GLU A 439 -21.85 8.53 -3.04
N VAL A 440 -21.48 9.81 -2.97
CA VAL A 440 -20.59 10.45 -3.94
C VAL A 440 -19.17 10.53 -3.38
N SER A 441 -18.24 9.82 -4.00
CA SER A 441 -16.83 9.70 -3.54
C SER A 441 -15.82 10.41 -4.44
N THR A 442 -16.23 11.50 -5.12
CA THR A 442 -15.26 12.36 -5.82
C THR A 442 -14.40 13.13 -4.80
N PRO A 443 -13.19 13.59 -5.16
CA PRO A 443 -12.35 14.39 -4.27
C PRO A 443 -13.10 15.60 -3.67
N GLU A 444 -13.91 16.29 -4.47
CA GLU A 444 -14.66 17.48 -4.06
C GLU A 444 -15.78 17.12 -3.07
N ALA A 445 -16.51 16.03 -3.33
CA ALA A 445 -17.57 15.56 -2.44
C ALA A 445 -17.01 15.03 -1.11
N ASN A 446 -15.87 14.34 -1.15
CA ASN A 446 -15.19 13.89 0.05
C ASN A 446 -14.59 15.05 0.86
N MET A 447 -14.05 16.08 0.20
CA MET A 447 -13.60 17.29 0.88
C MET A 447 -14.77 17.98 1.60
N ALA A 448 -15.91 18.12 0.91
CA ALA A 448 -17.12 18.69 1.52
C ALA A 448 -17.54 17.91 2.77
N LYS A 449 -17.69 16.58 2.65
CA LYS A 449 -18.03 15.69 3.78
C LYS A 449 -17.03 15.76 4.93
N ALA A 450 -15.73 15.87 4.63
CA ALA A 450 -14.69 15.96 5.64
C ALA A 450 -14.78 17.26 6.45
N ILE A 451 -15.00 18.40 5.78
CA ILE A 451 -15.18 19.71 6.44
C ILE A 451 -16.46 19.71 7.27
N ASP A 452 -17.55 19.17 6.74
CA ASP A 452 -18.85 19.15 7.42
C ASP A 452 -18.79 18.26 8.70
N LEU A 453 -18.11 17.11 8.64
CA LEU A 453 -17.82 16.29 9.82
C LEU A 453 -16.91 17.00 10.83
N PHE A 454 -15.84 17.64 10.34
CA PHE A 454 -14.90 18.37 11.18
C PHE A 454 -15.59 19.47 11.98
N ALA A 455 -16.48 20.22 11.35
CA ALA A 455 -17.26 21.27 12.00
C ALA A 455 -18.30 20.73 13.01
N ALA A 456 -18.99 19.64 12.69
CA ALA A 456 -20.13 19.14 13.47
C ALA A 456 -19.73 18.32 14.71
N MET A 457 -18.61 17.59 14.65
CA MET A 457 -18.21 16.66 15.73
C MET A 457 -17.98 17.32 17.10
N PRO A 458 -17.40 18.55 17.21
CA PRO A 458 -17.31 19.26 18.48
C PRO A 458 -18.64 19.41 19.22
N ALA A 459 -19.73 19.72 18.50
CA ALA A 459 -21.05 19.90 19.12
C ALA A 459 -21.62 18.57 19.66
N VAL A 460 -21.33 17.44 18.98
CA VAL A 460 -21.67 16.09 19.46
C VAL A 460 -20.97 15.81 20.79
N VAL A 461 -19.65 16.06 20.86
CA VAL A 461 -18.85 15.79 22.07
C VAL A 461 -19.26 16.71 23.22
N ALA A 462 -19.42 18.01 22.94
CA ALA A 462 -19.85 19.00 23.92
C ALA A 462 -21.21 18.64 24.52
N TYR A 463 -22.19 18.32 23.66
CA TYR A 463 -23.53 17.94 24.11
C TYR A 463 -23.53 16.63 24.92
N ASP A 464 -22.81 15.59 24.46
CA ASP A 464 -22.73 14.32 25.17
C ASP A 464 -22.13 14.47 26.58
N GLN A 465 -21.10 15.30 26.73
CA GLN A 465 -20.54 15.59 28.05
C GLN A 465 -21.53 16.35 28.94
N ARG A 466 -22.17 17.41 28.41
CA ARG A 466 -23.10 18.23 29.21
C ARG A 466 -24.31 17.43 29.67
N ARG A 467 -24.91 16.60 28.81
CA ARG A 467 -26.11 15.82 29.18
C ARG A 467 -25.80 14.78 30.28
N ARG A 468 -24.57 14.27 30.34
CA ARG A 468 -24.12 13.35 31.40
C ARG A 468 -23.95 14.05 32.74
N ARG A 469 -23.61 15.34 32.73
CA ARG A 469 -23.45 16.19 33.93
C ARG A 469 -24.76 16.86 34.36
N ALA A 470 -25.83 16.69 33.60
CA ALA A 470 -27.13 17.31 33.88
C ALA A 470 -27.97 16.55 34.93
N ASP A 471 -27.43 15.52 35.59
CA ASP A 471 -28.11 14.73 36.63
C ASP A 471 -29.52 14.26 36.24
N GLY A 472 -29.68 13.82 34.99
CA GLY A 472 -30.96 13.32 34.44
C GLY A 472 -31.91 14.41 33.94
N GLN A 473 -31.53 15.69 34.00
CA GLN A 473 -32.28 16.78 33.39
C GLN A 473 -32.08 16.79 31.87
N THR A 474 -33.18 17.05 31.14
CA THR A 474 -33.09 17.37 29.71
C THR A 474 -32.49 18.76 29.54
N ILE A 475 -31.44 18.85 28.74
CA ILE A 475 -30.76 20.11 28.44
C ILE A 475 -30.75 20.36 26.93
N GLU A 476 -30.64 21.63 26.56
CA GLU A 476 -30.38 22.03 25.19
C GLU A 476 -28.87 22.21 24.95
N PRO A 477 -28.37 21.95 23.73
CA PRO A 477 -26.98 22.21 23.38
C PRO A 477 -26.70 23.71 23.46
N VAL A 478 -25.51 24.07 23.95
CA VAL A 478 -25.03 25.45 23.86
C VAL A 478 -24.75 25.75 22.39
N ALA A 479 -25.35 26.83 21.87
CA ALA A 479 -25.18 27.21 20.48
C ALA A 479 -23.72 27.60 20.17
N PRO A 480 -23.20 27.23 18.98
CA PRO A 480 -21.87 27.66 18.55
C PRO A 480 -21.81 29.17 18.36
N ARG A 481 -20.60 29.71 18.42
CA ARG A 481 -20.28 31.13 18.26
C ARG A 481 -19.33 31.34 17.09
N ASP A 482 -19.75 32.18 16.15
CA ASP A 482 -18.99 32.44 14.92
C ASP A 482 -17.82 33.42 15.14
N ASP A 483 -17.78 34.14 16.26
CA ASP A 483 -16.68 35.00 16.65
C ASP A 483 -15.48 34.22 17.23
N LEU A 484 -15.67 32.95 17.58
CA LEU A 484 -14.65 32.08 18.16
C LEU A 484 -14.00 31.16 17.11
N GLY A 485 -12.68 30.98 17.21
CA GLY A 485 -11.95 29.92 16.50
C GLY A 485 -12.35 28.52 16.99
N TYR A 486 -11.96 27.47 16.26
CA TYR A 486 -12.40 26.08 16.50
C TYR A 486 -12.23 25.65 17.97
N SER A 487 -11.02 25.79 18.51
CA SER A 487 -10.68 25.37 19.87
C SER A 487 -11.46 26.15 20.93
N ALA A 488 -11.60 27.47 20.76
CA ALA A 488 -12.36 28.32 21.67
C ALA A 488 -13.86 28.01 21.63
N ASN A 489 -14.42 27.83 20.43
CA ASN A 489 -15.82 27.47 20.25
C ASN A 489 -16.13 26.11 20.87
N PHE A 490 -15.23 25.13 20.74
CA PHE A 490 -15.44 23.82 21.35
C PHE A 490 -15.47 23.90 22.89
N LEU A 491 -14.56 24.66 23.50
CA LEU A 491 -14.59 24.91 24.95
C LEU A 491 -15.87 25.67 25.36
N TRP A 492 -16.25 26.71 24.60
CA TRP A 492 -17.51 27.46 24.80
C TRP A 492 -18.74 26.54 24.79
N MET A 493 -18.91 25.72 23.76
CA MET A 493 -20.07 24.81 23.67
C MET A 493 -20.07 23.77 24.79
N THR A 494 -18.88 23.40 25.27
CA THR A 494 -18.71 22.39 26.32
C THR A 494 -19.08 22.95 27.70
N PHE A 495 -18.57 24.11 28.06
CA PHE A 495 -18.71 24.66 29.42
C PHE A 495 -19.81 25.71 29.53
N GLY A 496 -20.12 26.44 28.45
CA GLY A 496 -21.10 27.52 28.43
C GLY A 496 -20.57 28.85 29.00
N GLU A 497 -19.26 28.96 29.14
CA GLU A 497 -18.54 30.11 29.67
C GLU A 497 -17.46 30.55 28.68
N ASP A 498 -17.09 31.84 28.71
CA ASP A 498 -16.02 32.36 27.85
C ASP A 498 -14.69 31.66 28.18
N PRO A 499 -14.04 31.02 27.19
CA PRO A 499 -12.86 30.22 27.46
C PRO A 499 -11.65 31.10 27.75
N VAL A 500 -10.84 30.69 28.74
CA VAL A 500 -9.61 31.41 29.10
C VAL A 500 -8.55 31.18 28.02
N ASP A 501 -7.90 32.26 27.56
CA ASP A 501 -6.91 32.24 26.47
C ASP A 501 -5.82 31.17 26.63
N GLU A 502 -5.30 30.98 27.85
CA GLU A 502 -4.24 30.00 28.11
C GLU A 502 -4.75 28.56 27.91
N VAL A 503 -6.01 28.30 28.28
CA VAL A 503 -6.69 27.00 28.08
C VAL A 503 -6.97 26.77 26.60
N VAL A 504 -7.43 27.81 25.88
CA VAL A 504 -7.65 27.75 24.42
C VAL A 504 -6.35 27.38 23.70
N LYS A 505 -5.22 28.00 24.07
CA LYS A 505 -3.91 27.72 23.47
C LYS A 505 -3.46 26.29 23.74
N ALA A 506 -3.57 25.82 24.99
CA ALA A 506 -3.21 24.46 25.35
C ALA A 506 -4.08 23.44 24.59
N PHE A 507 -5.38 23.71 24.45
CA PHE A 507 -6.29 22.84 23.71
C PHE A 507 -5.99 22.83 22.21
N ASN A 508 -5.69 23.99 21.62
CA ASN A 508 -5.28 24.09 20.22
C ASN A 508 -4.02 23.27 19.94
N VAL A 509 -3.04 23.31 20.84
CA VAL A 509 -1.84 22.46 20.76
C VAL A 509 -2.22 20.99 20.78
N SER A 510 -3.11 20.57 21.70
CA SER A 510 -3.60 19.19 21.75
C SER A 510 -4.21 18.75 20.42
N MET A 511 -5.12 19.55 19.86
CA MET A 511 -5.79 19.26 18.59
C MET A 511 -4.77 19.07 17.45
N ILE A 512 -3.74 19.91 17.37
CA ILE A 512 -2.68 19.79 16.35
C ILE A 512 -1.84 18.52 16.54
N LEU A 513 -1.44 18.20 17.77
CA LEU A 513 -0.61 17.02 18.06
C LEU A 513 -1.36 15.69 17.80
N TYR A 514 -2.69 15.70 17.95
CA TYR A 514 -3.55 14.55 17.69
C TYR A 514 -4.06 14.44 16.24
N ALA A 515 -3.90 15.49 15.43
CA ALA A 515 -4.52 15.59 14.11
C ALA A 515 -4.22 14.40 13.16
N GLU A 516 -2.98 13.88 13.15
CA GLU A 516 -2.57 12.85 12.21
C GLU A 516 -1.37 12.03 12.73
N HIS A 517 -1.35 10.71 12.46
CA HIS A 517 -0.25 9.85 12.90
C HIS A 517 -0.05 8.60 12.03
N SER A 518 0.09 8.78 10.72
CA SER A 518 0.38 7.72 9.75
C SER A 518 -0.60 6.54 9.85
N PHE A 519 -0.13 5.30 9.62
CA PHE A 519 -0.97 4.10 9.62
C PHE A 519 -1.15 3.51 11.03
N ASN A 520 -1.61 4.34 11.96
CA ASN A 520 -2.15 3.86 13.23
C ASN A 520 -3.45 3.05 13.01
N ALA A 521 -3.93 2.34 14.03
CA ALA A 521 -5.02 1.37 13.86
C ALA A 521 -6.31 1.99 13.31
N SER A 522 -6.72 3.18 13.78
CA SER A 522 -7.95 3.83 13.30
C SER A 522 -7.80 4.35 11.87
N THR A 523 -6.67 4.99 11.53
CA THR A 523 -6.39 5.41 10.15
C THR A 523 -6.33 4.21 9.20
N PHE A 524 -5.69 3.12 9.61
CA PHE A 524 -5.62 1.90 8.81
C PHE A 524 -7.01 1.26 8.61
N THR A 525 -7.86 1.24 9.65
CA THR A 525 -9.26 0.81 9.54
C THR A 525 -10.05 1.66 8.54
N ALA A 526 -9.93 3.00 8.59
CA ALA A 526 -10.58 3.87 7.60
C ALA A 526 -10.15 3.49 6.17
N ARG A 527 -8.84 3.31 5.94
CA ARG A 527 -8.31 2.92 4.62
C ARG A 527 -8.81 1.56 4.15
N VAL A 528 -8.95 0.59 5.05
CA VAL A 528 -9.51 -0.74 4.72
C VAL A 528 -10.97 -0.64 4.32
N VAL A 529 -11.78 0.20 4.98
CA VAL A 529 -13.16 0.43 4.56
C VAL A 529 -13.21 1.14 3.21
N THR A 530 -12.43 2.21 3.04
CA THR A 530 -12.34 2.95 1.77
C THR A 530 -11.86 2.09 0.60
N SER A 531 -11.01 1.08 0.82
CA SER A 531 -10.53 0.20 -0.27
C SER A 531 -11.63 -0.68 -0.88
N THR A 532 -12.77 -0.81 -0.20
CA THR A 532 -13.98 -1.46 -0.73
C THR A 532 -14.86 -0.51 -1.56
N LEU A 533 -14.41 0.74 -1.77
CA LEU A 533 -15.17 1.84 -2.37
C LEU A 533 -16.38 2.32 -1.54
N SER A 534 -16.43 1.95 -0.25
CA SER A 534 -17.40 2.49 0.71
C SER A 534 -17.14 3.98 0.98
N ASP A 535 -18.17 4.68 1.44
CA ASP A 535 -18.16 6.13 1.63
C ASP A 535 -17.31 6.59 2.84
N LEU A 536 -17.05 7.90 2.89
CA LEU A 536 -16.25 8.54 3.92
C LEU A 536 -16.82 8.37 5.33
N HIS A 537 -18.14 8.48 5.52
CA HIS A 537 -18.75 8.35 6.85
C HIS A 537 -18.70 6.91 7.35
N SER A 538 -18.86 5.92 6.48
CA SER A 538 -18.62 4.52 6.81
C SER A 538 -17.17 4.29 7.29
N ALA A 539 -16.19 4.85 6.60
CA ALA A 539 -14.78 4.77 6.98
C ALA A 539 -14.49 5.44 8.34
N VAL A 540 -15.03 6.65 8.57
CA VAL A 540 -14.87 7.38 9.85
C VAL A 540 -15.57 6.64 10.99
N THR A 541 -16.78 6.12 10.77
CA THR A 541 -17.53 5.36 11.78
C THR A 541 -16.73 4.13 12.25
N ALA A 542 -16.12 3.40 11.31
CA ALA A 542 -15.25 2.27 11.64
C ALA A 542 -13.97 2.71 12.37
N ALA A 543 -13.36 3.82 11.94
CA ALA A 543 -12.16 4.38 12.57
C ALA A 543 -12.40 4.80 14.03
N ILE A 544 -13.56 5.41 14.34
CA ILE A 544 -13.96 5.74 15.72
C ILE A 544 -14.05 4.47 16.56
N GLY A 545 -14.60 3.38 16.00
CA GLY A 545 -14.65 2.08 16.66
C GLY A 545 -13.26 1.51 17.00
N ALA A 546 -12.29 1.65 16.09
CA ALA A 546 -10.91 1.25 16.34
C ALA A 546 -10.20 2.17 17.35
N LEU A 547 -10.48 3.48 17.32
CA LEU A 547 -9.91 4.47 18.22
C LEU A 547 -10.34 4.26 19.68
N LYS A 548 -11.56 3.78 19.92
CA LYS A 548 -12.09 3.45 21.25
C LYS A 548 -11.23 2.45 22.04
N GLY A 549 -10.51 1.55 21.36
CA GLY A 549 -9.76 0.48 22.03
C GLY A 549 -8.71 1.04 22.99
N PRO A 550 -8.52 0.43 24.18
CA PRO A 550 -7.57 0.94 25.18
C PRO A 550 -6.13 0.94 24.66
N LEU A 551 -5.75 0.00 23.79
CA LEU A 551 -4.41 -0.05 23.17
C LEU A 551 -4.19 0.97 22.03
N HIS A 552 -5.12 1.91 21.86
CA HIS A 552 -5.06 2.99 20.87
C HIS A 552 -5.50 4.30 21.53
N GLY A 553 -6.56 4.98 21.07
CA GLY A 553 -6.98 6.28 21.59
C GLY A 553 -7.59 6.25 22.99
N GLY A 554 -8.09 5.11 23.46
CA GLY A 554 -8.59 4.97 24.84
C GLY A 554 -7.50 4.99 25.93
N ALA A 555 -6.23 5.17 25.54
CA ALA A 555 -5.11 5.24 26.48
C ALA A 555 -5.14 6.50 27.35
N ASN A 556 -5.58 7.65 26.83
CA ASN A 556 -5.61 8.92 27.56
C ASN A 556 -6.60 8.89 28.74
N GLU A 557 -7.81 8.35 28.52
CA GLU A 557 -8.83 8.09 29.55
C GLU A 557 -8.28 7.12 30.62
N ALA A 558 -7.63 6.05 30.19
CA ALA A 558 -7.04 5.07 31.11
C ALA A 558 -5.89 5.65 31.97
N VAL A 559 -5.12 6.60 31.45
CA VAL A 559 -4.09 7.33 32.23
C VAL A 559 -4.76 8.16 33.32
N MET A 560 -5.85 8.87 33.00
CA MET A 560 -6.59 9.63 34.01
C MET A 560 -7.21 8.74 35.09
N HIS A 561 -7.82 7.62 34.72
CA HIS A 561 -8.31 6.64 35.69
C HIS A 561 -7.19 6.06 36.55
N THR A 562 -5.98 5.91 36.01
CA THR A 562 -4.81 5.50 36.79
C THR A 562 -4.47 6.55 37.84
N PHE A 563 -4.47 7.85 37.50
CA PHE A 563 -4.27 8.92 38.50
C PHE A 563 -5.38 8.96 39.55
N GLU A 564 -6.63 8.69 39.16
CA GLU A 564 -7.75 8.58 40.10
C GLU A 564 -7.63 7.37 41.03
N GLU A 565 -7.18 6.21 40.51
CA GLU A 565 -6.93 4.99 41.30
C GLU A 565 -5.78 5.19 42.29
N ILE A 566 -4.70 5.87 41.87
CA ILE A 566 -3.61 6.27 42.77
C ILE A 566 -4.12 7.26 43.83
N GLY A 567 -5.08 8.10 43.45
CA GLY A 567 -5.70 9.11 44.28
C GLY A 567 -5.01 10.47 44.12
N ILE A 568 -5.79 11.47 43.71
CA ILE A 568 -5.35 12.87 43.59
C ILE A 568 -5.60 13.59 44.91
N ARG A 569 -4.57 14.20 45.49
CA ARG A 569 -4.61 14.86 46.81
C ARG A 569 -4.07 16.29 46.68
N THR A 570 -4.98 17.27 46.74
CA THR A 570 -4.71 18.69 46.40
C THR A 570 -3.72 19.41 47.33
N GLU A 571 -3.47 18.89 48.54
CA GLU A 571 -2.55 19.49 49.52
C GLU A 571 -1.27 18.68 49.73
N GLU A 572 -1.04 17.66 48.89
CA GLU A 572 0.11 16.78 49.02
C GLU A 572 1.36 17.36 48.34
N SER A 573 2.53 17.08 48.92
CA SER A 573 3.81 17.48 48.32
C SER A 573 4.09 16.71 47.02
N LEU A 574 4.90 17.29 46.14
CA LEU A 574 5.34 16.65 44.89
C LEU A 574 6.02 15.29 45.14
N ASP A 575 6.84 15.21 46.19
CA ASP A 575 7.63 14.01 46.52
C ASP A 575 6.74 12.88 47.06
N ASP A 576 5.73 13.22 47.86
CA ASP A 576 4.77 12.25 48.38
C ASP A 576 3.90 11.68 47.24
N ALA A 577 3.41 12.54 46.36
CA ALA A 577 2.66 12.13 45.16
C ALA A 577 3.50 11.21 44.26
N ALA A 578 4.77 11.57 44.01
CA ALA A 578 5.69 10.76 43.23
C ALA A 578 5.96 9.39 43.86
N SER A 579 6.12 9.35 45.18
CA SER A 579 6.32 8.11 45.94
C SER A 579 5.13 7.16 45.81
N ARG A 580 3.90 7.67 45.94
CA ARG A 580 2.67 6.87 45.76
C ARG A 580 2.52 6.33 44.35
N ALA A 581 2.79 7.18 43.35
CA ALA A 581 2.76 6.77 41.95
C ALA A 581 3.77 5.63 41.67
N LYS A 582 4.98 5.71 42.23
CA LYS A 582 5.99 4.65 42.15
C LYS A 582 5.51 3.35 42.80
N THR A 583 4.96 3.39 44.01
CA THR A 583 4.42 2.20 44.69
C THR A 583 3.30 1.53 43.88
N TRP A 584 2.39 2.33 43.30
CA TRP A 584 1.34 1.80 42.43
C TRP A 584 1.93 1.12 41.19
N MET A 585 2.92 1.74 40.54
CA MET A 585 3.61 1.18 39.37
C MET A 585 4.26 -0.17 39.69
N GLU A 586 5.00 -0.27 40.80
CA GLU A 586 5.65 -1.51 41.23
C GLU A 586 4.63 -2.64 41.42
N HIS A 587 3.49 -2.33 42.04
CA HIS A 587 2.40 -3.29 42.22
C HIS A 587 1.75 -3.69 40.89
N ALA A 588 1.49 -2.73 39.99
CA ALA A 588 0.93 -3.00 38.66
C ALA A 588 1.86 -3.90 37.82
N LEU A 589 3.16 -3.63 37.84
CA LEU A 589 4.18 -4.42 37.15
C LEU A 589 4.32 -5.83 37.75
N ALA A 590 4.27 -5.97 39.09
CA ALA A 590 4.28 -7.28 39.76
C ALA A 590 3.08 -8.14 39.34
N GLN A 591 1.92 -7.51 39.12
CA GLN A 591 0.71 -8.15 38.60
C GLN A 591 0.70 -8.35 37.07
N LYS A 592 1.78 -7.99 36.37
CA LYS A 592 1.89 -8.04 34.90
C LYS A 592 0.79 -7.25 34.17
N LYS A 593 0.25 -6.21 34.81
CA LYS A 593 -0.68 -5.28 34.19
C LYS A 593 0.06 -4.43 33.16
N LYS A 594 -0.61 -4.09 32.06
CA LYS A 594 -0.11 -3.07 31.13
C LYS A 594 -0.44 -1.70 31.71
N VAL A 595 0.54 -0.81 31.71
CA VAL A 595 0.36 0.59 32.13
C VAL A 595 0.16 1.44 30.89
N MET A 596 -0.99 2.11 30.83
CA MET A 596 -1.40 2.93 29.69
C MET A 596 -0.62 4.24 29.64
N GLY A 597 -0.51 4.85 28.45
CA GLY A 597 0.34 6.04 28.23
C GLY A 597 1.84 5.74 28.00
N PHE A 598 2.28 4.49 28.16
CA PHE A 598 3.68 4.11 27.97
C PHE A 598 3.90 3.18 26.78
N GLY A 599 4.95 3.48 26.03
CA GLY A 599 5.37 2.69 24.87
C GLY A 599 4.60 3.01 23.60
N HIS A 600 5.25 2.72 22.47
CA HIS A 600 4.72 3.02 21.16
C HIS A 600 5.19 1.99 20.12
N ARG A 601 4.36 1.69 19.11
CA ARG A 601 4.72 0.70 18.08
C ARG A 601 5.91 1.15 17.24
N VAL A 602 5.88 2.42 16.82
CA VAL A 602 6.90 3.07 15.97
C VAL A 602 8.04 3.69 16.79
N TYR A 603 7.77 4.68 17.66
CA TYR A 603 8.81 5.31 18.49
C TYR A 603 9.48 4.32 19.45
N LYS A 604 10.82 4.31 19.46
CA LYS A 604 11.64 3.50 20.37
C LYS A 604 12.39 4.32 21.43
N HIS A 605 12.51 5.63 21.23
CA HIS A 605 13.31 6.52 22.06
C HIS A 605 12.49 7.70 22.62
N GLY A 606 11.18 7.49 22.81
CA GLY A 606 10.21 8.53 23.21
C GLY A 606 9.40 9.06 22.02
N ASP A 607 8.18 9.51 22.28
CA ASP A 607 7.29 10.08 21.26
C ASP A 607 7.64 11.56 21.02
N SER A 608 7.81 11.94 19.75
CA SER A 608 8.17 13.29 19.31
C SER A 608 7.20 14.40 19.76
N ARG A 609 5.96 14.04 20.12
CA ARG A 609 4.90 14.97 20.49
C ARG A 609 4.85 15.24 21.99
N VAL A 610 5.33 14.29 22.80
CA VAL A 610 5.27 14.38 24.28
C VAL A 610 5.91 15.64 24.84
N PRO A 611 7.10 16.10 24.39
CA PRO A 611 7.69 17.33 24.94
C PRO A 611 6.79 18.56 24.77
N THR A 612 6.09 18.65 23.64
CA THR A 612 5.19 19.78 23.35
C THR A 612 3.93 19.69 24.21
N MET A 613 3.33 18.50 24.34
CA MET A 613 2.15 18.30 25.19
C MET A 613 2.48 18.49 26.68
N LYS A 614 3.64 18.00 27.14
CA LYS A 614 4.11 18.19 28.52
C LYS A 614 4.29 19.67 28.85
N ALA A 615 4.83 20.47 27.93
CA ALA A 615 4.94 21.91 28.11
C ALA A 615 3.56 22.60 28.21
N ALA A 616 2.56 22.12 27.45
CA ALA A 616 1.18 22.60 27.58
C ALA A 616 0.57 22.21 28.94
N LEU A 617 0.78 20.96 29.39
CA LEU A 617 0.37 20.48 30.71
C LEU A 617 0.99 21.31 31.85
N ASP A 618 2.29 21.61 31.79
CA ASP A 618 2.99 22.36 32.84
C ASP A 618 2.41 23.77 33.01
N LYS A 619 2.07 24.44 31.91
CA LYS A 619 1.39 25.75 31.94
C LYS A 619 0.01 25.66 32.57
N MET A 620 -0.70 24.56 32.34
CA MET A 620 -2.06 24.34 32.85
C MET A 620 -2.03 24.01 34.34
N ILE A 621 -1.09 23.18 34.77
CA ILE A 621 -0.81 22.93 36.18
C ILE A 621 -0.49 24.24 36.92
N ALA A 622 0.34 25.10 36.33
CA ALA A 622 0.66 26.40 36.91
C ALA A 622 -0.55 27.34 36.95
N HIS A 623 -1.35 27.39 35.88
CA HIS A 623 -2.53 28.23 35.77
C HIS A 623 -3.61 27.88 36.82
N TYR A 624 -3.86 26.58 37.01
CA TYR A 624 -4.87 26.10 37.97
C TYR A 624 -4.33 25.87 39.38
N GLY A 625 -3.01 25.98 39.60
CA GLY A 625 -2.39 25.76 40.90
C GLY A 625 -2.50 24.31 41.39
N ARG A 626 -2.23 23.33 40.51
CA ARG A 626 -2.45 21.89 40.76
C ARG A 626 -1.15 21.06 40.70
N PRO A 627 -0.11 21.41 41.49
CA PRO A 627 1.22 20.79 41.41
C PRO A 627 1.21 19.29 41.73
N GLU A 628 0.25 18.79 42.50
CA GLU A 628 0.16 17.38 42.86
C GLU A 628 0.04 16.45 41.64
N ILE A 629 -0.57 16.94 40.55
CA ILE A 629 -0.67 16.20 39.28
C ILE A 629 0.70 16.01 38.65
N LEU A 630 1.58 17.01 38.76
CA LEU A 630 2.96 16.92 38.28
C LEU A 630 3.75 15.88 39.09
N GLY A 631 3.50 15.78 40.40
CA GLY A 631 4.11 14.76 41.26
C GLY A 631 3.73 13.35 40.82
N LEU A 632 2.43 13.10 40.59
CA LEU A 632 1.94 11.82 40.06
C LEU A 632 2.53 11.50 38.68
N TYR A 633 2.53 12.48 37.78
CA TYR A 633 3.07 12.33 36.43
C TYR A 633 4.56 11.96 36.45
N ASN A 634 5.38 12.72 37.17
CA ASN A 634 6.83 12.53 37.21
C ASN A 634 7.19 11.20 37.90
N GLY A 635 6.52 10.88 39.01
CA GLY A 635 6.78 9.64 39.74
C GLY A 635 6.49 8.39 38.92
N LEU A 636 5.38 8.39 38.18
CA LEU A 636 5.00 7.25 37.34
C LEU A 636 5.89 7.14 36.08
N GLU A 637 6.27 8.27 35.46
CA GLU A 637 7.23 8.30 34.34
C GLU A 637 8.59 7.74 34.75
N GLN A 638 9.14 8.24 35.85
CA GLN A 638 10.43 7.81 36.38
C GLN A 638 10.41 6.32 36.75
N ALA A 639 9.36 5.87 37.45
CA ALA A 639 9.23 4.46 37.84
C ALA A 639 9.14 3.52 36.63
N MET A 640 8.43 3.91 35.56
CA MET A 640 8.34 3.12 34.33
C MET A 640 9.69 3.04 33.59
N ASP A 641 10.42 4.15 33.55
CA ASP A 641 11.74 4.21 32.92
C ASP A 641 12.76 3.35 33.68
N GLU A 642 12.80 3.46 35.00
CA GLU A 642 13.65 2.65 35.88
C GLU A 642 13.36 1.15 35.72
N ALA A 643 12.08 0.77 35.67
CA ALA A 643 11.68 -0.63 35.67
C ALA A 643 11.73 -1.31 34.29
N LYS A 644 11.48 -0.56 33.21
CA LYS A 644 11.28 -1.12 31.86
C LYS A 644 12.00 -0.38 30.73
N ALA A 645 12.60 0.78 30.98
CA ALA A 645 13.15 1.67 29.95
C ALA A 645 12.14 2.01 28.84
N ILE A 646 10.85 2.13 29.21
CA ILE A 646 9.77 2.48 28.29
C ILE A 646 9.36 3.92 28.57
N LYS A 647 9.47 4.76 27.53
CA LYS A 647 9.13 6.17 27.57
C LYS A 647 7.61 6.42 27.37
N PRO A 648 7.09 7.55 27.86
CA PRO A 648 5.70 7.94 27.61
C PRO A 648 5.42 8.20 26.12
N ASN A 649 4.15 8.03 25.74
CA ASN A 649 3.59 8.44 24.46
C ASN A 649 2.67 9.67 24.63
N LEU A 650 2.13 10.20 23.53
CA LEU A 650 1.30 11.42 23.57
C LEU A 650 0.10 11.34 24.53
N ASP A 651 -0.43 10.15 24.79
CA ASP A 651 -1.62 9.98 25.65
C ASP A 651 -1.31 10.09 27.15
N TYR A 652 -0.03 10.14 27.51
CA TYR A 652 0.39 10.17 28.91
C TYR A 652 0.30 11.55 29.57
N PRO A 653 0.78 12.66 28.96
CA PRO A 653 0.43 13.98 29.45
C PRO A 653 -1.09 14.19 29.28
N PRO A 654 -1.87 14.26 30.37
CA PRO A 654 -3.31 14.38 30.24
C PRO A 654 -3.71 15.66 29.51
N ASP A 655 -4.71 15.56 28.64
CA ASP A 655 -5.16 16.68 27.81
C ASP A 655 -5.75 17.78 28.72
N PRO A 656 -5.15 18.99 28.75
CA PRO A 656 -5.46 19.98 29.78
C PRO A 656 -6.90 20.50 29.91
N PRO A 657 -7.81 20.43 28.94
CA PRO A 657 -9.21 20.83 29.16
C PRO A 657 -10.14 19.65 29.47
N THR A 658 -9.69 18.40 29.33
CA THR A 658 -10.52 17.20 29.62
C THR A 658 -10.52 16.85 31.09
N THR A 659 -9.49 17.25 31.82
CA THR A 659 -9.40 17.13 33.26
C THR A 659 -10.21 18.28 33.87
N SER A 660 -11.17 18.00 34.75
CA SER A 660 -11.80 19.04 35.56
C SER A 660 -10.72 19.60 36.53
N TRP A 661 -9.91 20.55 36.06
CA TRP A 661 -8.92 21.24 36.88
C TRP A 661 -9.60 22.11 37.92
N ASP A 662 -10.85 22.50 37.64
CA ASP A 662 -11.78 23.11 38.57
C ASP A 662 -12.48 22.05 39.45
N SER A 663 -12.24 22.12 40.76
CA SER A 663 -12.88 21.28 41.77
C SER A 663 -14.37 21.57 41.97
N THR A 664 -14.87 22.72 41.47
CA THR A 664 -16.27 23.12 41.60
C THR A 664 -17.20 22.48 40.56
N LEU A 665 -16.65 21.87 39.50
CA LEU A 665 -17.39 21.21 38.42
C LEU A 665 -17.54 19.68 38.58
N ARG A 666 -17.18 19.11 39.74
CA ARG A 666 -17.39 17.68 40.04
C ARG A 666 -18.75 17.45 40.72
N PRO A 667 -19.65 16.61 40.16
CA PRO A 667 -20.66 15.95 40.98
C PRO A 667 -19.99 14.88 41.86
N SER A 668 -20.54 14.65 43.06
CA SER A 668 -20.03 13.67 44.02
C SER A 668 -19.96 12.24 43.43
N PRO A 669 -18.96 11.41 43.79
CA PRO A 669 -18.86 10.05 43.29
C PRO A 669 -19.91 9.17 44.00
N ARG A 670 -21.05 8.93 43.36
CA ARG A 670 -21.93 7.80 43.69
C ARG A 670 -22.32 7.07 42.41
N CYS A 671 -21.43 6.21 41.95
CA CYS A 671 -21.79 5.01 41.19
C CYS A 671 -20.58 4.09 41.05
N SER A 672 -20.08 3.58 42.19
CA SER A 672 -19.33 2.33 42.23
C SER A 672 -20.30 1.22 42.61
N SER A 673 -20.80 0.49 41.62
CA SER A 673 -21.40 -0.83 41.90
C SER A 673 -20.28 -1.77 42.34
N PRO A 674 -20.40 -2.50 43.46
CA PRO A 674 -19.38 -3.44 43.88
C PRO A 674 -19.30 -4.59 42.88
N ALA A 675 -18.09 -4.99 42.52
CA ALA A 675 -17.83 -6.21 41.78
C ALA A 675 -18.50 -7.40 42.48
N ALA A 676 -19.29 -8.18 41.74
CA ALA A 676 -19.89 -9.39 42.24
C ALA A 676 -18.79 -10.42 42.59
N SER A 677 -18.75 -10.82 43.85
CA SER A 677 -17.95 -11.93 44.36
C SER A 677 -18.37 -13.25 43.70
N PRO A 678 -17.44 -14.16 43.33
CA PRO A 678 -17.78 -15.43 42.73
C PRO A 678 -17.97 -16.48 43.83
N ASP A 679 -19.05 -16.40 44.61
CA ASP A 679 -19.47 -17.49 45.50
C ASP A 679 -20.98 -17.40 45.78
N GLY A 680 -21.75 -18.32 45.19
CA GLY A 680 -23.19 -18.49 45.44
C GLY A 680 -23.83 -19.54 44.52
N PRO A 681 -24.79 -20.34 45.01
CA PRO A 681 -24.84 -21.78 44.74
C PRO A 681 -25.67 -22.20 43.51
N HIS A 682 -25.35 -23.40 43.03
CA HIS A 682 -26.11 -24.20 42.07
C HIS A 682 -27.63 -24.08 42.24
N THR A 683 -28.33 -23.70 41.17
CA THR A 683 -29.74 -24.04 40.98
C THR A 683 -29.98 -24.47 39.53
N SER A 684 -30.58 -25.65 39.42
CA SER A 684 -30.91 -26.42 38.23
C SER A 684 -32.07 -25.81 37.44
N TRP A 685 -31.95 -25.84 36.12
CA TRP A 685 -33.08 -25.65 35.21
C TRP A 685 -33.94 -26.91 35.13
N SER A 686 -35.24 -26.78 35.33
CA SER A 686 -36.23 -27.68 34.74
C SER A 686 -37.49 -26.92 34.34
N SER A 687 -37.83 -27.13 33.07
CA SER A 687 -38.95 -26.64 32.27
C SER A 687 -40.36 -26.84 32.85
N SER A 688 -41.27 -25.92 32.55
CA SER A 688 -42.60 -26.24 32.00
C SER A 688 -43.34 -24.97 31.52
N ASP A 689 -43.58 -24.91 30.22
CA ASP A 689 -44.88 -24.71 29.58
C ASP A 689 -45.97 -23.90 30.33
N GLN A 690 -46.36 -22.74 29.79
CA GLN A 690 -47.65 -22.52 29.09
C GLN A 690 -47.94 -21.01 28.89
N THR A 691 -48.22 -20.67 27.64
CA THR A 691 -48.98 -19.48 27.19
C THR A 691 -50.46 -19.62 27.60
N PRO A 692 -51.31 -18.56 27.55
CA PRO A 692 -51.27 -17.37 26.68
C PRO A 692 -50.83 -16.07 27.35
#